data_AF-A0A4R6RIU1-F1
#
_entry.id   AF-A0A4R6RIU1-F1
#
_cell.length_a   1.000
_cell.length_b   1.000
_cell.length_c   1.000
_cell.angle_alpha   90.00
_cell.angle_beta   90.00
_cell.angle_gamma   90.00
#
_symmetry.space_group_name_H-M   'P 1'
#
loop_
_entity.id
_entity.type
_entity.pdbx_description
1 polymer ?
#
loop_
_entity_poly.entity_id
_entity_poly.type
_entity_poly.pdbx_seq_one_letter_code
_entity_poly.pdbx_strand_id
1 'polypeptide(L)'
;MSDDTLLGTPITDEAIAAVHFFNGRLLTSRDLSREQDARRTADARVGAATGGGIAWGLEVNASGTGAGTSTGNVRVDPGLALGLAGNSLKLARPFTVTLVQPPSTTTASSDGSFTPCKPLGPGTYVAGDGLFLLTLAPIDQPHDLAPVLAIDNSRTRCNTDVMLEAVQLRLLRVNDFNATGTDARAVARLRNEVAYDCFGAKPRQSAHGQPLTSAVRMASQQVMPLGLIDRMRVDGSLSLCEVPLALIYMVGDAVVFIDGQSVRRRVAAAGATVPWAPWLGERLQATTEAQFAQFQEQVADTPAVLAEAATQSLSWLPPAGFLPAATDWRRFLGARAPAREVPLSAGDAPEVLASALACDPVQLAQTSDDTRFRIYRIGGTAAGPLLFVRDSRRIRHAEQIWLDGLRADLPGVSDVQSAIDTLRNGTCLHTVLRPGMDFARVERALADQSVVSVCFEPGLYELDQPLSFTRIDRLSIQGHGALLRCAGSEQVLVVVGGGSVDIDGLALEGGKVTVGGTANTAHGLGGALTVRDTRVVRIRGVSASTRDGDALGACGIHVRLNEPADTQTPERWLRVHISDCEVRVGARQSGILCLNADEAHLHDNHIRALDAQRPMQRGITVAGQRAGDIQVTRNQVWDAIEGITIATSDTSGKDSPALQTERLELAHNRVRVQLAGIERHESRYGLFVGNVASARVQRNEVHGDPEQAAELPLHGIRIAGVFGPQVLVRDNRLQGTAIGIRFQPSSYAHEQTLWVMEANVGEGLLGQEPRGNLIVIDEKWFKRVILRDNVELP
;
A
#
# COMPACT_ATOMS: atom_id res chain seq x y z
N MET A 1 -30.22 -56.60 5.45
CA MET A 1 -31.50 -56.07 5.96
C MET A 1 -31.18 -54.67 6.43
N SER A 2 -31.83 -53.63 5.88
CA SER A 2 -31.60 -52.27 6.37
C SER A 2 -32.27 -52.15 7.73
N ASP A 3 -31.48 -51.96 8.78
CA ASP A 3 -32.00 -51.62 10.11
C ASP A 3 -32.41 -50.15 10.13
N ASP A 4 -33.44 -49.83 9.33
CA ASP A 4 -34.05 -48.51 9.34
C ASP A 4 -34.84 -48.37 10.65
N THR A 5 -34.25 -47.68 11.62
CA THR A 5 -34.91 -47.41 12.91
C THR A 5 -35.98 -46.35 12.73
N LEU A 6 -37.23 -46.67 13.07
CA LEU A 6 -38.35 -45.72 12.99
C LEU A 6 -38.17 -44.56 13.99
N LEU A 7 -38.64 -43.37 13.60
CA LEU A 7 -38.68 -42.21 14.48
C LEU A 7 -39.49 -42.52 15.76
N GLY A 8 -38.88 -42.34 16.92
CA GLY A 8 -39.48 -42.64 18.23
C GLY A 8 -39.17 -44.03 18.77
N THR A 9 -38.54 -44.92 17.99
CA THR A 9 -38.00 -46.17 18.51
C THR A 9 -36.71 -45.89 19.32
N PRO A 10 -36.59 -46.38 20.56
CA PRO A 10 -35.37 -46.20 21.33
C PRO A 10 -34.20 -46.94 20.68
N ILE A 11 -33.08 -46.26 20.49
CA ILE A 11 -31.83 -46.85 20.00
C ILE A 11 -31.07 -47.41 21.21
N THR A 12 -30.91 -48.73 21.28
CA THR A 12 -30.36 -49.42 22.47
C THR A 12 -28.96 -50.02 22.28
N ASP A 13 -28.43 -50.03 21.06
CA ASP A 13 -27.15 -50.69 20.74
C ASP A 13 -25.96 -50.12 21.52
N GLU A 14 -26.07 -48.86 21.95
CA GLU A 14 -25.09 -48.17 22.79
C GLU A 14 -25.68 -47.69 24.13
N ALA A 15 -26.76 -48.31 24.62
CA ALA A 15 -27.33 -47.95 25.92
C ALA A 15 -26.47 -48.43 27.10
N ILE A 16 -26.47 -47.68 28.20
CA ILE A 16 -25.86 -48.11 29.47
C ILE A 16 -26.86 -49.00 30.21
N ALA A 17 -26.52 -50.27 30.40
CA ALA A 17 -27.35 -51.21 31.13
C ALA A 17 -27.11 -51.12 32.64
N ALA A 18 -27.89 -50.31 33.35
CA ALA A 18 -27.86 -50.23 34.81
C ALA A 18 -28.78 -51.27 35.49
N VAL A 19 -28.51 -51.59 36.76
CA VAL A 19 -29.40 -52.46 37.54
C VAL A 19 -30.59 -51.65 38.07
N HIS A 20 -31.81 -52.06 37.72
CA HIS A 20 -33.00 -51.47 38.31
C HIS A 20 -33.25 -52.03 39.72
N PHE A 21 -33.11 -51.16 40.72
CA PHE A 21 -33.30 -51.48 42.15
C PHE A 21 -34.78 -51.41 42.54
N PHE A 22 -35.29 -52.48 43.16
CA PHE A 22 -36.64 -52.53 43.75
C PHE A 22 -36.68 -53.53 44.91
N ASN A 23 -37.62 -53.31 45.84
CA ASN A 23 -37.75 -54.15 47.03
C ASN A 23 -38.14 -55.59 46.68
N GLY A 24 -37.45 -56.56 47.28
CA GLY A 24 -37.67 -57.99 47.05
C GLY A 24 -36.76 -58.64 46.01
N ARG A 25 -35.89 -57.87 45.33
CA ARG A 25 -34.86 -58.42 44.43
C ARG A 25 -33.60 -58.84 45.21
N LEU A 26 -33.11 -60.05 44.95
CA LEU A 26 -31.79 -60.49 45.40
C LEU A 26 -30.70 -59.93 44.47
N LEU A 27 -29.65 -59.33 45.05
CA LEU A 27 -28.50 -58.84 44.30
C LEU A 27 -27.41 -59.91 44.23
N THR A 28 -26.94 -60.22 43.02
CA THR A 28 -25.84 -61.16 42.77
C THR A 28 -24.54 -60.41 42.47
N SER A 29 -23.40 -61.11 42.51
CA SER A 29 -22.13 -60.55 42.02
C SER A 29 -22.25 -60.05 40.58
N ARG A 30 -22.99 -60.76 39.73
CA ARG A 30 -23.27 -60.33 38.35
C ARG A 30 -24.05 -59.02 38.26
N ASP A 31 -25.00 -58.79 39.16
CA ASP A 31 -25.75 -57.52 39.22
C ASP A 31 -24.82 -56.38 39.66
N LEU A 32 -24.01 -56.59 40.70
CA LEU A 32 -23.06 -55.57 41.17
C LEU A 32 -21.97 -55.27 40.13
N SER A 33 -21.45 -56.28 39.43
CA SER A 33 -20.52 -56.09 38.31
C SER A 33 -21.16 -55.29 37.19
N ARG A 34 -22.42 -55.57 36.84
CA ARG A 34 -23.14 -54.79 35.83
C ARG A 34 -23.28 -53.33 36.24
N GLU A 35 -23.59 -53.05 37.50
CA GLU A 35 -23.68 -51.68 38.02
C GLU A 35 -22.31 -50.97 38.02
N GLN A 36 -21.22 -51.68 38.33
CA GLN A 36 -19.85 -51.16 38.23
C GLN A 36 -19.47 -50.83 36.77
N ASP A 37 -19.76 -51.74 35.84
CA ASP A 37 -19.51 -51.55 34.41
C ASP A 37 -20.34 -50.39 33.84
N ALA A 38 -21.60 -50.25 34.29
CA ALA A 38 -22.46 -49.14 33.92
C ALA A 38 -21.87 -47.78 34.35
N ARG A 39 -21.35 -47.70 35.59
CA ARG A 39 -20.67 -46.50 36.10
C ARG A 39 -19.38 -46.20 35.37
N ARG A 40 -18.51 -47.20 35.18
CA ARG A 40 -17.27 -47.06 34.41
C ARG A 40 -17.55 -46.59 32.98
N THR A 41 -18.60 -47.11 32.34
CA THR A 41 -19.02 -46.70 31.01
C THR A 41 -19.54 -45.26 31.01
N ALA A 42 -20.30 -44.85 32.02
CA ALA A 42 -20.76 -43.47 32.17
C ALA A 42 -19.58 -42.50 32.36
N ASP A 43 -18.63 -42.82 33.24
CA ASP A 43 -17.42 -42.03 33.49
C ASP A 43 -16.53 -41.97 32.24
N ALA A 44 -16.36 -43.10 31.55
CA ALA A 44 -15.63 -43.16 30.29
C ALA A 44 -16.27 -42.28 29.20
N ARG A 45 -17.61 -42.16 29.15
CA ARG A 45 -18.27 -41.21 28.23
C ARG A 45 -17.95 -39.77 28.56
N VAL A 46 -17.90 -39.41 29.84
CA VAL A 46 -17.49 -38.06 30.27
C VAL A 46 -16.01 -37.82 29.94
N GLY A 47 -15.15 -38.80 30.20
CA GLY A 47 -13.72 -38.74 29.86
C GLY A 47 -13.50 -38.60 28.35
N ALA A 48 -14.20 -39.39 27.54
CA ALA A 48 -14.13 -39.33 26.08
C ALA A 48 -14.66 -38.00 25.52
N ALA A 49 -15.72 -37.44 26.13
CA ALA A 49 -16.24 -36.11 25.79
C ALA A 49 -15.25 -34.99 26.15
N THR A 50 -14.51 -35.15 27.25
CA THR A 50 -13.44 -34.22 27.66
C THR A 50 -12.25 -34.30 26.71
N GLY A 51 -11.96 -35.49 26.19
CA GLY A 51 -10.90 -35.76 25.21
C GLY A 51 -9.70 -36.49 25.80
N GLY A 52 -8.90 -37.12 24.92
CA GLY A 52 -7.69 -37.83 25.31
C GLY A 52 -6.46 -36.93 25.33
N GLY A 53 -5.53 -37.19 26.25
CA GLY A 53 -4.29 -36.44 26.42
C GLY A 53 -3.75 -36.49 27.84
N ILE A 54 -2.72 -35.70 28.11
CA ILE A 54 -2.12 -35.57 29.43
C ILE A 54 -2.72 -34.32 30.09
N ALA A 55 -3.27 -34.49 31.30
CA ALA A 55 -3.81 -33.38 32.08
C ALA A 55 -2.68 -32.60 32.77
N TRP A 56 -1.71 -33.31 33.35
CA TRP A 56 -0.51 -32.76 33.99
C TRP A 56 0.51 -33.88 34.30
N GLY A 57 1.79 -33.52 34.43
CA GLY A 57 2.86 -34.45 34.83
C GLY A 57 3.21 -35.49 33.77
N LEU A 58 3.59 -36.70 34.18
CA LEU A 58 4.00 -37.82 33.31
C LEU A 58 5.24 -37.55 32.43
N GLU A 59 6.05 -36.53 32.74
CA GLU A 59 7.27 -36.20 32.00
C GLU A 59 8.24 -37.37 31.98
N VAL A 60 8.88 -37.60 30.84
CA VAL A 60 9.85 -38.69 30.65
C VAL A 60 11.23 -38.07 30.53
N ASN A 61 12.08 -38.39 31.49
CA ASN A 61 13.41 -37.82 31.62
C ASN A 61 14.45 -38.96 31.65
N ALA A 62 15.68 -38.68 31.20
CA ALA A 62 16.77 -39.63 31.36
C ALA A 62 17.06 -39.87 32.85
N SER A 63 17.34 -41.11 33.26
CA SER A 63 17.71 -41.35 34.66
C SER A 63 19.21 -41.10 34.87
N GLY A 64 19.56 -40.04 35.59
CA GLY A 64 20.94 -39.69 35.96
C GLY A 64 21.26 -38.21 35.75
N THR A 65 22.13 -37.65 36.59
CA THR A 65 22.57 -36.25 36.50
C THR A 65 23.79 -36.13 35.58
N GLY A 66 23.60 -35.72 34.32
CA GLY A 66 24.69 -35.28 33.45
C GLY A 66 24.53 -35.63 31.98
N ALA A 67 24.98 -34.72 31.10
CA ALA A 67 25.09 -34.93 29.66
C ALA A 67 26.10 -36.05 29.37
N GLY A 68 25.59 -37.26 29.14
CA GLY A 68 26.36 -38.45 28.81
C GLY A 68 25.49 -39.69 28.95
N THR A 69 25.19 -40.34 27.81
CA THR A 69 24.58 -41.68 27.65
C THR A 69 24.03 -42.31 28.94
N SER A 70 22.76 -42.05 29.28
CA SER A 70 22.09 -42.80 30.33
C SER A 70 21.86 -44.23 29.83
N THR A 71 22.39 -45.21 30.57
CA THR A 71 22.22 -46.64 30.29
C THR A 71 20.76 -47.04 30.46
N GLY A 72 20.04 -47.27 29.35
CA GLY A 72 18.78 -48.00 29.23
C GLY A 72 17.60 -47.64 30.16
N ASN A 73 17.70 -46.58 30.96
CA ASN A 73 16.78 -46.28 32.05
C ASN A 73 16.17 -44.88 31.86
N VAL A 74 14.86 -44.80 32.00
CA VAL A 74 14.11 -43.53 31.94
C VAL A 74 13.25 -43.37 33.18
N ARG A 75 13.11 -42.13 33.66
CA ARG A 75 12.24 -41.76 34.75
C ARG A 75 10.96 -41.15 34.19
N VAL A 76 9.82 -41.63 34.67
CA VAL A 76 8.50 -41.05 34.41
C VAL A 76 8.01 -40.36 35.68
N ASP A 77 7.73 -39.06 35.62
CA ASP A 77 7.24 -38.30 36.77
C ASP A 77 5.74 -38.54 37.03
N PRO A 78 5.24 -38.30 38.27
CA PRO A 78 3.83 -38.44 38.60
C PRO A 78 2.94 -37.63 37.66
N GLY A 79 1.72 -38.08 37.42
CA GLY A 79 0.80 -37.36 36.56
C GLY A 79 -0.54 -38.03 36.34
N LEU A 80 -1.38 -37.37 35.56
CA LEU A 80 -2.71 -37.84 35.16
C LEU A 80 -2.88 -37.67 33.65
N ALA A 81 -3.41 -38.71 33.01
CA ALA A 81 -3.81 -38.68 31.62
C ALA A 81 -5.20 -39.29 31.41
N LEU A 82 -5.79 -39.00 30.26
CA LEU A 82 -7.04 -39.56 29.78
C LEU A 82 -6.77 -40.27 28.45
N GLY A 83 -7.15 -41.55 28.35
CA GLY A 83 -7.20 -42.25 27.07
C GLY A 83 -8.29 -41.69 26.16
N LEU A 84 -8.21 -41.94 24.85
CA LEU A 84 -9.28 -41.59 23.92
C LEU A 84 -10.58 -42.36 24.18
N ALA A 85 -10.48 -43.53 24.79
CA ALA A 85 -11.64 -44.29 25.27
C ALA A 85 -12.26 -43.69 26.56
N GLY A 86 -11.66 -42.64 27.14
CA GLY A 86 -12.15 -41.94 28.33
C GLY A 86 -11.67 -42.50 29.67
N ASN A 87 -10.81 -43.52 29.66
CA ASN A 87 -10.21 -44.08 30.88
C ASN A 87 -9.17 -43.12 31.48
N SER A 88 -9.19 -42.95 32.81
CA SER A 88 -8.21 -42.15 33.53
C SER A 88 -6.98 -42.97 33.92
N LEU A 89 -5.79 -42.43 33.69
CA LEU A 89 -4.50 -43.07 33.95
C LEU A 89 -3.69 -42.21 34.91
N LYS A 90 -3.56 -42.66 36.16
CA LYS A 90 -2.85 -41.91 37.22
C LYS A 90 -1.57 -42.62 37.63
N LEU A 91 -0.46 -41.89 37.59
CA LEU A 91 0.81 -42.29 38.20
C LEU A 91 1.07 -41.42 39.42
N ALA A 92 1.03 -42.00 40.63
CA ALA A 92 1.07 -41.24 41.87
C ALA A 92 2.49 -40.85 42.34
N ARG A 93 3.52 -41.57 41.89
CA ARG A 93 4.92 -41.38 42.30
C ARG A 93 5.84 -41.54 41.09
N PRO A 94 7.02 -40.91 41.07
CA PRO A 94 7.95 -41.11 39.96
C PRO A 94 8.36 -42.57 39.89
N PHE A 95 8.55 -43.07 38.67
CA PHE A 95 8.92 -44.46 38.41
C PHE A 95 10.08 -44.52 37.41
N THR A 96 11.09 -45.34 37.70
CA THR A 96 12.21 -45.59 36.78
C THR A 96 11.97 -46.89 36.05
N VAL A 97 12.02 -46.82 34.72
CA VAL A 97 11.77 -47.92 33.80
C VAL A 97 13.07 -48.31 33.14
N THR A 98 13.42 -49.58 33.21
CA THR A 98 14.48 -50.16 32.39
C THR A 98 13.88 -50.59 31.05
N LEU A 99 14.35 -49.96 29.98
CA LEU A 99 13.90 -50.17 28.60
C LEU A 99 14.43 -51.48 28.00
N VAL A 100 15.58 -51.96 28.48
CA VAL A 100 16.19 -53.22 28.07
C VAL A 100 15.87 -54.29 29.13
N GLN A 101 14.85 -55.11 28.88
CA GLN A 101 14.50 -56.24 29.76
C GLN A 101 14.91 -57.57 29.13
N PRO A 102 15.41 -58.57 29.89
CA PRO A 102 15.54 -59.94 29.41
C PRO A 102 14.14 -60.55 29.13
N PRO A 103 14.03 -61.57 28.24
CA PRO A 103 12.74 -62.18 27.92
C PRO A 103 12.05 -62.73 29.17
N SER A 104 10.80 -62.30 29.39
CA SER A 104 9.99 -62.79 30.51
C SER A 104 9.43 -64.19 30.20
N THR A 105 9.65 -65.15 31.09
CA THR A 105 9.16 -66.55 30.97
C THR A 105 7.78 -66.78 31.58
N THR A 106 7.12 -65.74 32.09
CA THR A 106 5.80 -65.83 32.73
C THR A 106 4.68 -65.50 31.75
N THR A 107 4.03 -66.55 31.24
CA THR A 107 2.69 -66.50 30.64
C THR A 107 1.67 -66.25 31.75
N ALA A 108 1.43 -64.97 32.09
CA ALA A 108 0.28 -64.62 32.89
C ALA A 108 -0.97 -64.68 31.99
N SER A 109 -1.67 -65.80 32.01
CA SER A 109 -3.02 -65.91 31.45
C SER A 109 -3.98 -65.17 32.39
N SER A 110 -4.28 -63.91 32.12
CA SER A 110 -5.40 -63.20 32.75
C SER A 110 -6.68 -63.47 31.94
N ASP A 111 -7.22 -64.67 32.05
CA ASP A 111 -8.59 -64.93 31.62
C ASP A 111 -9.55 -64.39 32.69
N GLY A 112 -10.24 -63.30 32.35
CA GLY A 112 -11.39 -62.78 33.09
C GLY A 112 -11.18 -61.43 33.78
N SER A 113 -11.22 -60.34 33.02
CA SER A 113 -11.65 -59.03 33.55
C SER A 113 -12.68 -58.41 32.61
N PHE A 114 -13.74 -57.85 33.19
CA PHE A 114 -14.81 -57.13 32.54
C PHE A 114 -14.40 -55.67 32.33
N THR A 115 -13.45 -55.45 31.43
CA THR A 115 -13.00 -54.10 31.06
C THR A 115 -13.23 -53.81 29.59
N PRO A 116 -13.59 -52.55 29.25
CA PRO A 116 -13.73 -52.12 27.85
C PRO A 116 -12.38 -52.16 27.10
N CYS A 117 -11.25 -52.11 27.81
CA CYS A 117 -9.91 -52.31 27.25
C CYS A 117 -9.48 -53.76 27.47
N LYS A 118 -9.13 -54.48 26.39
CA LYS A 118 -8.56 -55.82 26.50
C LYS A 118 -7.20 -55.75 27.22
N PRO A 119 -6.89 -56.71 28.11
CA PRO A 119 -5.54 -56.85 28.66
C PRO A 119 -4.55 -56.93 27.50
N LEU A 120 -3.57 -56.04 27.51
CA LEU A 120 -2.53 -56.02 26.49
C LEU A 120 -1.61 -57.22 26.70
N GLY A 121 -1.17 -57.86 25.61
CA GLY A 121 -0.19 -58.95 25.68
C GLY A 121 1.12 -58.50 26.32
N PRO A 122 1.92 -59.43 26.88
CA PRO A 122 3.21 -59.10 27.50
C PRO A 122 4.09 -58.31 26.51
N GLY A 123 4.70 -57.23 27.00
CA GLY A 123 5.52 -56.33 26.20
C GLY A 123 6.59 -57.08 25.41
N THR A 124 6.73 -56.75 24.14
CA THR A 124 7.74 -57.35 23.25
C THR A 124 9.13 -57.01 23.79
N TYR A 125 10.00 -58.01 23.91
CA TYR A 125 11.43 -57.81 24.15
C TYR A 125 12.01 -56.87 23.10
N VAL A 126 12.64 -55.77 23.52
CA VAL A 126 13.31 -54.84 22.63
C VAL A 126 14.75 -54.67 23.12
N ALA A 127 15.69 -55.29 22.40
CA ALA A 127 17.11 -54.95 22.49
C ALA A 127 17.57 -54.43 21.13
N GLY A 128 18.31 -53.31 21.15
CA GLY A 128 19.03 -52.80 19.99
C GLY A 128 18.51 -51.49 19.40
N ASP A 129 19.18 -51.08 18.33
CA ASP A 129 18.99 -49.80 17.65
C ASP A 129 17.56 -49.59 17.16
N GLY A 130 17.01 -48.41 17.44
CA GLY A 130 15.71 -48.04 16.90
C GLY A 130 15.04 -46.88 17.62
N LEU A 131 13.90 -46.50 17.05
CA LEU A 131 12.99 -45.52 17.60
C LEU A 131 11.82 -46.23 18.28
N PHE A 132 11.51 -45.81 19.50
CA PHE A 132 10.48 -46.41 20.33
C PHE A 132 9.51 -45.38 20.87
N LEU A 133 8.25 -45.75 21.01
CA LEU A 133 7.19 -44.97 21.63
C LEU A 133 6.88 -45.55 23.01
N LEU A 134 7.14 -44.77 24.07
CA LEU A 134 6.74 -45.11 25.43
C LEU A 134 5.29 -44.67 25.65
N THR A 135 4.46 -45.58 26.15
CA THR A 135 3.01 -45.37 26.35
C THR A 135 2.60 -45.79 27.76
N LEU A 136 1.54 -45.16 28.27
CA LEU A 136 0.87 -45.54 29.51
C LEU A 136 -0.47 -46.20 29.19
N ALA A 137 -0.71 -47.38 29.76
CA ALA A 137 -1.92 -48.17 29.55
C ALA A 137 -2.59 -48.51 30.88
N PRO A 138 -3.92 -48.69 30.93
CA PRO A 138 -4.58 -49.22 32.12
C PRO A 138 -4.28 -50.72 32.27
N ILE A 139 -4.22 -51.17 33.53
CA ILE A 139 -4.20 -52.60 33.86
C ILE A 139 -4.96 -52.82 35.17
N ASP A 140 -5.79 -53.85 35.21
CA ASP A 140 -6.40 -54.33 36.45
C ASP A 140 -5.46 -55.31 37.12
N GLN A 141 -5.08 -55.03 38.36
CA GLN A 141 -4.21 -55.89 39.15
C GLN A 141 -4.98 -56.46 40.34
N PRO A 142 -5.20 -57.79 40.41
CA PRO A 142 -5.74 -58.43 41.59
C PRO A 142 -4.86 -58.15 42.81
N HIS A 143 -5.47 -57.78 43.92
CA HIS A 143 -4.81 -57.51 45.19
C HIS A 143 -5.58 -58.15 46.34
N ASP A 144 -4.84 -58.72 47.29
CA ASP A 144 -5.37 -59.43 48.45
C ASP A 144 -6.30 -60.62 48.13
N LEU A 145 -6.58 -61.43 49.15
CA LEU A 145 -7.38 -62.65 49.05
C LEU A 145 -8.42 -62.69 50.17
N ALA A 146 -9.70 -62.83 49.80
CA ALA A 146 -10.82 -62.96 50.70
C ALA A 146 -11.27 -64.44 50.81
N PRO A 147 -11.63 -64.93 52.01
CA PRO A 147 -12.13 -66.29 52.19
C PRO A 147 -13.52 -66.45 51.58
N VAL A 148 -13.75 -67.54 50.83
CA VAL A 148 -15.06 -67.88 50.25
C VAL A 148 -15.74 -68.95 51.12
N LEU A 149 -17.04 -68.77 51.37
CA LEU A 149 -17.87 -69.77 52.06
C LEU A 149 -18.04 -71.00 51.17
N ALA A 150 -17.29 -72.06 51.46
CA ALA A 150 -17.48 -73.37 50.85
C ALA A 150 -18.62 -74.11 51.56
N ILE A 151 -19.45 -74.83 50.79
CA ILE A 151 -20.51 -75.70 51.33
C ILE A 151 -19.91 -76.87 52.13
N ASP A 152 -18.61 -77.13 51.98
CA ASP A 152 -17.82 -78.02 52.84
C ASP A 152 -16.77 -77.21 53.65
N ASN A 153 -16.63 -77.51 54.95
CA ASN A 153 -15.65 -76.86 55.84
C ASN A 153 -14.20 -77.34 55.64
N SER A 154 -13.92 -78.18 54.65
CA SER A 154 -12.61 -78.82 54.46
C SER A 154 -11.72 -78.13 53.42
N ARG A 155 -12.28 -77.20 52.63
CA ARG A 155 -11.56 -76.47 51.57
C ARG A 155 -11.98 -74.99 51.50
N THR A 156 -11.48 -74.18 52.43
CA THR A 156 -11.61 -72.71 52.33
C THR A 156 -10.79 -72.24 51.12
N ARG A 157 -11.46 -72.03 49.98
CA ARG A 157 -10.85 -71.37 48.82
C ARG A 157 -10.87 -69.87 49.08
N CYS A 158 -9.74 -69.20 48.87
CA CYS A 158 -9.71 -67.75 48.84
C CYS A 158 -9.89 -67.28 47.39
N ASN A 159 -10.52 -66.14 47.21
CA ASN A 159 -10.65 -65.45 45.91
C ASN A 159 -10.15 -64.01 46.05
N THR A 160 -9.96 -63.30 44.95
CA THR A 160 -9.50 -61.90 44.97
C THR A 160 -10.41 -61.02 45.82
N ASP A 161 -9.83 -60.28 46.76
CA ASP A 161 -10.57 -59.34 47.62
C ASP A 161 -10.74 -57.97 46.93
N VAL A 162 -9.65 -57.42 46.39
CA VAL A 162 -9.61 -56.09 45.80
C VAL A 162 -9.09 -56.16 44.36
N MET A 163 -9.71 -55.41 43.45
CA MET A 163 -9.15 -55.17 42.13
C MET A 163 -8.60 -53.74 42.08
N LEU A 164 -7.30 -53.60 41.82
CA LEU A 164 -6.66 -52.29 41.70
C LEU A 164 -6.69 -51.83 40.24
N GLU A 165 -7.26 -50.66 40.00
CA GLU A 165 -7.13 -49.94 38.73
C GLU A 165 -5.73 -49.30 38.69
N ALA A 166 -4.80 -49.96 38.02
CA ALA A 166 -3.41 -49.59 37.91
C ALA A 166 -3.04 -49.13 36.50
N VAL A 167 -1.78 -48.72 36.34
CA VAL A 167 -1.21 -48.35 35.04
C VAL A 167 0.06 -49.15 34.78
N GLN A 168 0.27 -49.50 33.51
CA GLN A 168 1.49 -50.14 33.02
C GLN A 168 2.12 -49.32 31.90
N LEU A 169 3.44 -49.39 31.79
CA LEU A 169 4.19 -48.75 30.71
C LEU A 169 4.50 -49.77 29.62
N ARG A 170 4.32 -49.37 28.36
CA ARG A 170 4.62 -50.22 27.20
C ARG A 170 5.52 -49.48 26.22
N LEU A 171 6.51 -50.20 25.71
CA LEU A 171 7.45 -49.71 24.71
C LEU A 171 7.10 -50.30 23.34
N LEU A 172 6.80 -49.44 22.37
CA LEU A 172 6.39 -49.82 21.02
C LEU A 172 7.48 -49.44 20.02
N ARG A 173 7.86 -50.34 19.12
CA ARG A 173 8.82 -49.99 18.06
C ARG A 173 8.14 -49.21 16.94
N VAL A 174 8.76 -48.10 16.53
CA VAL A 174 8.34 -47.31 15.36
C VAL A 174 9.16 -47.78 14.17
N ASN A 175 8.51 -48.42 13.19
CA ASN A 175 9.19 -49.04 12.04
C ASN A 175 9.30 -48.12 10.81
N ASP A 176 8.57 -47.00 10.80
CA ASP A 176 8.51 -46.05 9.67
C ASP A 176 9.85 -45.33 9.42
N PHE A 177 10.75 -45.32 10.40
CA PHE A 177 12.01 -44.58 10.37
C PHE A 177 13.20 -45.49 10.62
N ASN A 178 14.09 -45.58 9.63
CA ASN A 178 15.35 -46.30 9.72
C ASN A 178 16.48 -45.30 9.91
N ALA A 179 17.02 -45.20 11.12
CA ALA A 179 18.24 -44.46 11.39
C ALA A 179 19.16 -45.29 12.27
N THR A 180 20.42 -45.34 11.91
CA THR A 180 21.47 -46.03 12.66
C THR A 180 22.59 -45.04 12.99
N GLY A 181 22.97 -44.99 14.26
CA GLY A 181 24.13 -44.23 14.74
C GLY A 181 23.81 -42.97 15.54
N THR A 182 24.88 -42.27 15.90
CA THR A 182 24.87 -41.17 16.88
C THR A 182 25.36 -39.84 16.29
N ASP A 183 25.42 -39.72 14.95
CA ASP A 183 25.78 -38.47 14.29
C ASP A 183 24.79 -37.35 14.66
N ALA A 184 25.29 -36.26 15.23
CA ALA A 184 24.45 -35.22 15.81
C ALA A 184 23.48 -34.58 14.79
N ARG A 185 23.89 -34.40 13.54
CA ARG A 185 23.03 -33.81 12.49
C ARG A 185 21.96 -34.77 12.03
N ALA A 186 22.34 -36.03 11.77
CA ALA A 186 21.41 -37.07 11.38
C ALA A 186 20.37 -37.32 12.49
N VAL A 187 20.81 -37.36 13.74
CA VAL A 187 19.93 -37.53 14.93
C VAL A 187 19.00 -36.32 15.10
N ALA A 188 19.50 -35.09 14.99
CA ALA A 188 18.66 -33.89 15.05
C ALA A 188 17.61 -33.88 13.92
N ARG A 189 18.01 -34.27 12.71
CA ARG A 189 17.11 -34.34 11.56
C ARG A 189 16.05 -35.42 11.72
N LEU A 190 16.43 -36.59 12.24
CA LEU A 190 15.51 -37.68 12.57
C LEU A 190 14.49 -37.25 13.63
N ARG A 191 14.95 -36.69 14.76
CA ARG A 191 14.07 -36.20 15.84
C ARG A 191 13.04 -35.22 15.29
N ASN A 192 13.49 -34.26 14.49
CA ASN A 192 12.62 -33.28 13.85
C ASN A 192 11.65 -33.93 12.86
N GLU A 193 12.12 -34.81 11.97
CA GLU A 193 11.25 -35.42 10.95
C GLU A 193 10.15 -36.28 11.57
N VAL A 194 10.50 -37.12 12.55
CA VAL A 194 9.54 -37.99 13.25
C VAL A 194 8.53 -37.16 14.03
N ALA A 195 8.97 -36.10 14.72
CA ALA A 195 8.06 -35.22 15.44
C ALA A 195 6.98 -34.63 14.52
N TYR A 196 7.36 -34.17 13.32
CA TYR A 196 6.42 -33.62 12.33
C TYR A 196 5.48 -34.65 11.71
N ASP A 197 5.88 -35.92 11.67
CA ASP A 197 4.97 -37.02 11.33
C ASP A 197 4.01 -37.36 12.49
N CYS A 198 4.45 -37.29 13.76
CA CYS A 198 3.57 -37.39 14.93
C CYS A 198 2.57 -36.22 15.03
N PHE A 199 2.99 -35.01 14.64
CA PHE A 199 2.11 -33.83 14.54
C PHE A 199 1.13 -33.91 13.38
N GLY A 200 1.42 -34.77 12.40
CA GLY A 200 0.60 -34.89 11.21
C GLY A 200 0.68 -33.72 10.23
N ALA A 201 1.86 -33.09 10.16
CA ALA A 201 2.03 -31.85 9.40
C ALA A 201 1.77 -32.02 7.90
N LYS A 202 2.28 -33.11 7.28
CA LYS A 202 2.12 -33.38 5.84
C LYS A 202 0.65 -33.50 5.40
N PRO A 203 -0.17 -34.42 5.95
CA PRO A 203 -1.56 -34.55 5.51
C PRO A 203 -2.41 -33.34 5.90
N ARG A 204 -2.10 -32.62 7.00
CA ARG A 204 -2.76 -31.35 7.34
C ARG A 204 -2.51 -30.28 6.29
N GLN A 205 -1.26 -30.06 5.88
CA GLN A 205 -0.93 -29.13 4.80
C GLN A 205 -1.61 -29.52 3.48
N SER A 206 -1.63 -30.81 3.14
CA SER A 206 -2.36 -31.32 1.97
C SER A 206 -3.86 -31.02 2.06
N ALA A 207 -4.48 -31.17 3.24
CA ALA A 207 -5.89 -30.86 3.44
C ALA A 207 -6.21 -29.37 3.26
N HIS A 208 -5.28 -28.47 3.63
CA HIS A 208 -5.45 -27.03 3.42
C HIS A 208 -5.40 -26.60 1.94
N GLY A 209 -4.81 -27.42 1.06
CA GLY A 209 -4.69 -27.16 -0.38
C GLY A 209 -5.77 -27.78 -1.26
N GLN A 210 -6.65 -28.63 -0.71
CA GLN A 210 -7.66 -29.37 -1.49
C GLN A 210 -8.97 -28.55 -1.65
N PRO A 211 -9.63 -28.57 -2.82
CA PRO A 211 -10.90 -27.88 -3.02
C PRO A 211 -12.02 -28.47 -2.15
N LEU A 212 -12.78 -27.60 -1.49
CA LEU A 212 -13.85 -27.92 -0.53
C LEU A 212 -14.98 -28.80 -1.11
N THR A 213 -15.05 -28.96 -2.42
CA THR A 213 -16.03 -29.80 -3.12
C THR A 213 -15.81 -31.30 -2.91
N SER A 214 -14.64 -31.69 -2.41
CA SER A 214 -14.32 -33.08 -2.03
C SER A 214 -14.69 -33.43 -0.59
N ALA A 215 -15.15 -32.44 0.21
CA ALA A 215 -15.61 -32.60 1.60
C ALA A 215 -17.14 -32.84 1.68
N VAL A 216 -17.73 -33.53 0.71
CA VAL A 216 -19.14 -33.96 0.75
C VAL A 216 -19.30 -34.92 1.92
N ARG A 217 -20.06 -34.52 2.95
CA ARG A 217 -20.60 -35.35 4.05
C ARG A 217 -19.81 -36.65 4.30
N MET A 218 -18.49 -36.55 4.45
CA MET A 218 -17.66 -37.71 4.74
C MET A 218 -18.18 -38.25 6.06
N ALA A 219 -18.63 -39.50 6.02
CA ALA A 219 -19.28 -40.14 7.15
C ALA A 219 -18.39 -40.02 8.39
N SER A 220 -19.04 -39.70 9.49
CA SER A 220 -18.52 -39.74 10.85
C SER A 220 -17.65 -40.99 11.08
N GLN A 221 -16.53 -40.79 11.77
CA GLN A 221 -15.66 -41.80 12.39
C GLN A 221 -14.46 -42.36 11.62
N GLN A 222 -14.32 -42.17 10.29
CA GLN A 222 -13.00 -42.42 9.68
C GLN A 222 -12.07 -41.27 10.03
N VAL A 223 -11.33 -41.46 11.12
CA VAL A 223 -10.14 -40.70 11.48
C VAL A 223 -9.29 -40.58 10.22
N MET A 224 -9.32 -39.43 9.54
CA MET A 224 -8.32 -39.12 8.53
C MET A 224 -6.97 -39.37 9.22
N PRO A 225 -6.13 -40.33 8.76
CA PRO A 225 -4.88 -40.63 9.44
C PRO A 225 -3.99 -39.40 9.28
N LEU A 226 -3.97 -38.57 10.33
CA LEU A 226 -3.31 -37.28 10.32
C LEU A 226 -1.82 -37.45 10.56
N GLY A 227 -1.34 -38.49 11.26
CA GLY A 227 0.09 -38.68 11.52
C GLY A 227 0.46 -40.07 12.01
N LEU A 228 1.72 -40.26 12.42
CA LEU A 228 2.25 -41.55 12.90
C LEU A 228 1.36 -42.19 13.97
N ILE A 229 0.97 -41.42 14.99
CA ILE A 229 0.16 -41.91 16.12
C ILE A 229 -1.22 -42.38 15.68
N ASP A 230 -1.83 -41.72 14.70
CA ASP A 230 -3.13 -42.14 14.18
C ASP A 230 -2.99 -43.39 13.30
N ARG A 231 -1.89 -43.53 12.54
CA ARG A 231 -1.60 -44.78 11.79
C ARG A 231 -1.40 -45.96 12.74
N MET A 232 -0.66 -45.78 13.83
CA MET A 232 -0.48 -46.80 14.88
C MET A 232 -1.79 -47.19 15.58
N ARG A 233 -2.79 -46.31 15.59
CA ARG A 233 -4.13 -46.68 16.10
C ARG A 233 -4.94 -47.47 15.09
N VAL A 234 -4.84 -47.08 13.81
CA VAL A 234 -5.55 -47.77 12.71
C VAL A 234 -4.99 -49.18 12.50
N ASP A 235 -3.67 -49.37 12.61
CA ASP A 235 -3.05 -50.69 12.49
C ASP A 235 -3.18 -51.55 13.77
N GLY A 236 -3.70 -50.97 14.86
CA GLY A 236 -3.94 -51.63 16.13
C GLY A 236 -2.71 -51.80 17.03
N SER A 237 -1.55 -51.25 16.65
CA SER A 237 -0.34 -51.29 17.48
C SER A 237 -0.46 -50.41 18.73
N LEU A 238 -1.22 -49.32 18.69
CA LEU A 238 -1.55 -48.41 19.78
C LEU A 238 -3.06 -48.42 20.07
N SER A 239 -3.45 -48.77 21.29
CA SER A 239 -4.85 -48.80 21.72
C SER A 239 -5.41 -47.40 22.00
N LEU A 240 -6.74 -47.23 21.86
CA LEU A 240 -7.44 -46.01 22.27
C LEU A 240 -7.39 -45.76 23.78
N CYS A 241 -7.13 -46.80 24.58
CA CYS A 241 -6.99 -46.67 26.03
C CYS A 241 -5.58 -46.22 26.46
N GLU A 242 -4.63 -46.17 25.53
CA GLU A 242 -3.24 -45.85 25.81
C GLU A 242 -2.92 -44.39 25.49
N VAL A 243 -2.04 -43.82 26.31
CA VAL A 243 -1.56 -42.44 26.15
C VAL A 243 -0.06 -42.44 25.84
N PRO A 244 0.35 -41.93 24.67
CA PRO A 244 1.76 -41.70 24.35
C PRO A 244 2.44 -40.72 25.32
N LEU A 245 3.62 -41.06 25.81
CA LEU A 245 4.39 -40.25 26.77
C LEU A 245 5.65 -39.63 26.18
N ALA A 246 6.41 -40.37 25.37
CA ALA A 246 7.62 -39.88 24.71
C ALA A 246 8.07 -40.81 23.58
N LEU A 247 8.76 -40.24 22.59
CA LEU A 247 9.63 -40.99 21.69
C LEU A 247 11.02 -41.14 22.32
N ILE A 248 11.61 -42.31 22.16
CA ILE A 248 12.92 -42.65 22.69
C ILE A 248 13.73 -43.26 21.54
N TYR A 249 14.82 -42.61 21.16
CA TYR A 249 15.77 -43.17 20.21
C TYR A 249 16.92 -43.82 20.95
N MET A 250 17.20 -45.07 20.62
CA MET A 250 18.25 -45.86 21.25
C MET A 250 19.23 -46.37 20.19
N VAL A 251 20.51 -46.43 20.58
CA VAL A 251 21.58 -47.11 19.85
C VAL A 251 22.28 -48.02 20.86
N GLY A 252 22.19 -49.34 20.66
CA GLY A 252 22.52 -50.34 21.66
C GLY A 252 21.64 -50.23 22.90
N ASP A 253 22.26 -49.97 24.05
CA ASP A 253 21.62 -49.71 25.35
C ASP A 253 21.59 -48.21 25.71
N ALA A 254 22.19 -47.35 24.88
CA ALA A 254 22.26 -45.93 25.12
C ALA A 254 21.00 -45.22 24.64
N VAL A 255 20.39 -44.42 25.51
CA VAL A 255 19.35 -43.46 25.13
C VAL A 255 20.02 -42.26 24.46
N VAL A 256 19.76 -42.07 23.17
CA VAL A 256 20.34 -40.98 22.36
C VAL A 256 19.52 -39.70 22.51
N PHE A 257 18.20 -39.79 22.43
CA PHE A 257 17.31 -38.69 22.78
C PHE A 257 15.97 -39.19 23.31
N ILE A 258 15.31 -38.35 24.09
CA ILE A 258 13.92 -38.50 24.52
C ILE A 258 13.17 -37.27 24.00
N ASP A 259 12.08 -37.47 23.27
CA ASP A 259 11.23 -36.39 22.76
C ASP A 259 9.80 -36.59 23.23
N GLY A 260 9.44 -35.88 24.30
CA GLY A 260 8.07 -35.88 24.82
C GLY A 260 7.12 -35.09 23.92
N GLN A 261 7.52 -33.89 23.52
CA GLN A 261 6.65 -32.91 22.84
C GLN A 261 6.14 -33.40 21.49
N SER A 262 6.87 -34.29 20.82
CA SER A 262 6.43 -34.96 19.59
C SER A 262 5.09 -35.69 19.72
N VAL A 263 4.79 -36.29 20.88
CA VAL A 263 3.62 -37.18 21.07
C VAL A 263 2.70 -36.77 22.22
N ARG A 264 3.19 -36.01 23.19
CA ARG A 264 2.41 -35.49 24.33
C ARG A 264 1.48 -34.36 23.88
N ARG A 265 0.22 -34.41 24.27
CA ARG A 265 -0.75 -33.34 24.03
C ARG A 265 -1.50 -33.04 25.32
N ARG A 266 -1.84 -31.77 25.55
CA ARG A 266 -2.85 -31.42 26.54
C ARG A 266 -4.16 -32.10 26.19
N VAL A 267 -4.99 -32.37 27.20
CA VAL A 267 -6.37 -32.82 26.99
C VAL A 267 -7.10 -31.81 26.09
N ALA A 268 -7.71 -32.32 25.02
CA ALA A 268 -8.41 -31.53 24.02
C ALA A 268 -9.65 -32.29 23.54
N ALA A 269 -10.80 -31.62 23.57
CA ALA A 269 -12.06 -32.25 23.18
C ALA A 269 -12.06 -32.64 21.69
N ALA A 270 -12.74 -33.76 21.37
CA ALA A 270 -12.98 -34.13 19.99
C ALA A 270 -13.95 -33.13 19.35
N GLY A 271 -13.60 -32.61 18.16
CA GLY A 271 -14.46 -31.66 17.45
C GLY A 271 -15.75 -32.31 16.97
N ALA A 272 -16.90 -31.67 17.22
CA ALA A 272 -18.21 -32.14 16.75
C ALA A 272 -18.33 -32.16 15.21
N THR A 273 -17.55 -31.33 14.51
CA THR A 273 -17.56 -31.20 13.04
C THR A 273 -16.30 -31.80 12.42
N VAL A 274 -16.35 -33.10 12.14
CA VAL A 274 -15.22 -33.90 11.61
C VAL A 274 -14.61 -33.35 10.30
N PRO A 275 -15.39 -32.85 9.29
CA PRO A 275 -14.81 -32.40 8.03
C PRO A 275 -13.84 -31.21 8.15
N TRP A 276 -13.99 -30.40 9.21
CA TRP A 276 -13.21 -29.19 9.43
C TRP A 276 -12.08 -29.36 10.45
N ALA A 277 -11.85 -30.58 10.96
CA ALA A 277 -10.83 -30.88 11.95
C ALA A 277 -9.39 -30.47 11.56
N PRO A 278 -8.98 -30.46 10.28
CA PRO A 278 -7.68 -29.90 9.89
C PRO A 278 -7.55 -28.38 10.15
N TRP A 279 -8.67 -27.66 10.12
CA TRP A 279 -8.74 -26.20 10.16
C TRP A 279 -9.12 -25.65 11.53
N LEU A 280 -9.91 -26.39 12.32
CA LEU A 280 -10.57 -25.92 13.54
C LEU A 280 -10.49 -26.96 14.67
N GLY A 281 -10.51 -26.48 15.92
CA GLY A 281 -10.68 -27.29 17.12
C GLY A 281 -9.48 -27.30 18.07
N GLU A 282 -9.71 -27.76 19.30
CA GLU A 282 -8.70 -27.76 20.37
C GLU A 282 -7.51 -28.68 20.07
N ARG A 283 -7.76 -29.81 19.37
CA ARG A 283 -6.69 -30.74 18.98
C ARG A 283 -5.66 -30.07 18.06
N LEU A 284 -6.10 -29.17 17.18
CA LEU A 284 -5.21 -28.41 16.31
C LEU A 284 -4.33 -27.46 17.13
N GLN A 285 -4.93 -26.70 18.05
CA GLN A 285 -4.22 -25.78 18.96
C GLN A 285 -3.19 -26.52 19.82
N ALA A 286 -3.59 -27.62 20.45
CA ALA A 286 -2.69 -28.47 21.24
C ALA A 286 -1.52 -29.02 20.40
N THR A 287 -1.74 -29.28 19.11
CA THR A 287 -0.71 -29.77 18.19
C THR A 287 0.28 -28.66 17.79
N THR A 288 -0.19 -27.43 17.58
CA THR A 288 0.68 -26.28 17.26
C THR A 288 1.47 -25.80 18.48
N GLU A 289 0.89 -25.85 19.67
CA GLU A 289 1.61 -25.63 20.94
C GLU A 289 2.75 -26.64 21.10
N ALA A 290 2.49 -27.93 20.84
CA ALA A 290 3.48 -28.98 20.92
C ALA A 290 4.58 -28.86 19.83
N GLN A 291 4.25 -28.38 18.62
CA GLN A 291 5.25 -28.07 17.59
C GLN A 291 6.26 -27.01 18.05
N PHE A 292 5.75 -25.96 18.69
CA PHE A 292 6.59 -24.93 19.27
C PHE A 292 7.45 -25.51 20.39
N ALA A 293 6.85 -26.19 21.37
CA ALA A 293 7.57 -26.76 22.51
C ALA A 293 8.66 -27.76 22.08
N GLN A 294 8.36 -28.62 21.10
CA GLN A 294 9.32 -29.59 20.56
C GLN A 294 10.55 -28.91 19.95
N PHE A 295 10.35 -27.83 19.19
CA PHE A 295 11.46 -27.07 18.64
C PHE A 295 12.32 -26.43 19.75
N GLN A 296 11.68 -25.85 20.77
CA GLN A 296 12.41 -25.23 21.88
C GLN A 296 13.25 -26.24 22.67
N GLU A 297 12.68 -27.41 22.99
CA GLU A 297 13.42 -28.49 23.65
C GLU A 297 14.55 -29.02 22.78
N GLN A 298 14.31 -29.24 21.48
CA GLN A 298 15.34 -29.73 20.58
C GLN A 298 16.51 -28.75 20.45
N VAL A 299 16.24 -27.44 20.43
CA VAL A 299 17.28 -26.40 20.42
C VAL A 299 18.01 -26.32 21.76
N ALA A 300 17.31 -26.50 22.88
CA ALA A 300 17.92 -26.53 24.20
C ALA A 300 18.85 -27.73 24.38
N ASP A 301 18.42 -28.91 23.92
CA ASP A 301 19.21 -30.15 23.98
C ASP A 301 20.38 -30.14 22.99
N THR A 302 20.17 -29.57 21.81
CA THR A 302 21.17 -29.54 20.73
C THR A 302 21.38 -28.10 20.19
N PRO A 303 22.03 -27.20 20.93
CA PRO A 303 22.23 -25.81 20.51
C PRO A 303 23.00 -25.66 19.19
N ALA A 304 23.81 -26.66 18.83
CA ALA A 304 24.56 -26.70 17.56
C ALA A 304 23.66 -26.65 16.31
N VAL A 305 22.38 -27.00 16.42
CA VAL A 305 21.39 -26.87 15.33
C VAL A 305 21.26 -25.42 14.87
N LEU A 306 21.50 -24.44 15.75
CA LEU A 306 21.41 -23.01 15.43
C LEU A 306 22.69 -22.41 14.84
N ALA A 307 23.79 -23.17 14.80
CA ALA A 307 25.09 -22.67 14.33
C ALA A 307 25.23 -22.68 12.79
N GLU A 308 24.32 -23.34 12.09
CA GLU A 308 24.32 -23.49 10.63
C GLU A 308 22.92 -23.26 10.05
N ALA A 309 22.78 -23.38 8.73
CA ALA A 309 21.48 -23.32 8.08
C ALA A 309 20.58 -24.45 8.58
N ALA A 310 19.34 -24.12 8.92
CA ALA A 310 18.34 -25.06 9.45
C ALA A 310 18.19 -26.32 8.58
N THR A 311 18.34 -26.18 7.26
CA THR A 311 18.27 -27.29 6.28
C THR A 311 19.31 -28.39 6.50
N GLN A 312 20.39 -28.13 7.24
CA GLN A 312 21.44 -29.12 7.53
C GLN A 312 21.05 -30.10 8.64
N SER A 313 20.17 -29.71 9.56
CA SER A 313 19.83 -30.51 10.75
C SER A 313 18.33 -30.60 11.03
N LEU A 314 17.50 -29.91 10.27
CA LEU A 314 16.04 -29.91 10.40
C LEU A 314 15.41 -30.18 9.03
N SER A 315 14.35 -30.98 9.02
CA SER A 315 13.47 -31.20 7.87
C SER A 315 12.30 -30.19 7.85
N TRP A 316 11.95 -29.65 9.02
CA TRP A 316 10.81 -28.77 9.25
C TRP A 316 11.13 -27.67 10.25
N LEU A 317 10.55 -26.49 10.04
CA LEU A 317 10.48 -25.42 11.04
C LEU A 317 9.04 -25.24 11.53
N PRO A 318 8.84 -24.94 12.83
CA PRO A 318 7.53 -24.52 13.32
C PRO A 318 7.17 -23.15 12.71
N PRO A 319 5.90 -22.75 12.77
CA PRO A 319 5.52 -21.42 12.32
C PRO A 319 6.09 -20.31 13.21
N ALA A 320 6.53 -20.61 14.44
CA ALA A 320 7.24 -19.66 15.29
C ALA A 320 8.21 -20.38 16.24
N GLY A 321 9.25 -19.68 16.68
CA GLY A 321 10.21 -20.20 17.65
C GLY A 321 11.13 -19.11 18.20
N PHE A 322 11.67 -19.36 19.39
CA PHE A 322 12.63 -18.46 20.03
C PHE A 322 14.05 -18.86 19.66
N LEU A 323 14.90 -17.87 19.46
CA LEU A 323 16.32 -18.03 19.26
C LEU A 323 17.06 -17.22 20.35
N PRO A 324 18.18 -17.76 20.89
CA PRO A 324 19.10 -16.97 21.71
C PRO A 324 19.48 -15.66 21.02
N ALA A 325 19.68 -14.59 21.81
CA ALA A 325 19.97 -13.25 21.29
C ALA A 325 21.22 -13.19 20.37
N ALA A 326 22.17 -14.09 20.59
CA ALA A 326 23.43 -14.20 19.84
C ALA A 326 23.34 -15.08 18.59
N THR A 327 22.19 -15.69 18.30
CA THR A 327 22.03 -16.56 17.13
C THR A 327 22.15 -15.76 15.83
N ASP A 328 23.00 -16.22 14.91
CA ASP A 328 23.03 -15.73 13.53
C ASP A 328 21.82 -16.25 12.77
N TRP A 329 20.69 -15.57 12.97
CA TRP A 329 19.42 -15.92 12.36
C TRP A 329 19.45 -15.85 10.83
N ARG A 330 20.36 -15.05 10.23
CA ARG A 330 20.52 -14.98 8.77
C ARG A 330 21.10 -16.27 8.23
N ARG A 331 22.15 -16.78 8.89
CA ARG A 331 22.73 -18.09 8.55
C ARG A 331 21.72 -19.21 8.80
N PHE A 332 21.02 -19.17 9.94
CA PHE A 332 20.04 -20.20 10.31
C PHE A 332 18.88 -20.32 9.32
N LEU A 333 18.24 -19.20 8.95
CA LEU A 333 17.10 -19.20 8.03
C LEU A 333 17.50 -19.25 6.54
N GLY A 334 18.76 -18.93 6.22
CA GLY A 334 19.30 -18.96 4.86
C GLY A 334 18.49 -18.07 3.91
N ALA A 335 18.07 -18.63 2.77
CA ALA A 335 17.28 -17.91 1.75
C ALA A 335 15.90 -17.43 2.25
N ARG A 336 15.42 -17.94 3.39
CA ARG A 336 14.13 -17.55 4.00
C ARG A 336 14.29 -16.45 5.07
N ALA A 337 15.53 -16.02 5.34
CA ALA A 337 15.83 -14.96 6.29
C ALA A 337 15.27 -13.61 5.81
N PRO A 338 14.66 -12.80 6.71
CA PRO A 338 14.30 -11.43 6.37
C PRO A 338 15.56 -10.56 6.20
N ALA A 339 15.42 -9.38 5.60
CA ALA A 339 16.56 -8.48 5.45
C ALA A 339 17.00 -7.86 6.80
N ARG A 340 16.06 -7.63 7.73
CA ARG A 340 16.33 -7.10 9.07
C ARG A 340 15.45 -7.74 10.14
N GLU A 341 15.90 -7.60 11.39
CA GLU A 341 15.07 -7.86 12.58
C GLU A 341 14.26 -6.60 12.95
N VAL A 342 13.14 -6.80 13.66
CA VAL A 342 12.17 -5.77 14.03
C VAL A 342 12.04 -5.71 15.56
N PRO A 343 12.16 -4.54 16.21
CA PRO A 343 11.92 -4.46 17.65
C PRO A 343 10.44 -4.75 17.97
N LEU A 344 10.19 -5.57 18.99
CA LEU A 344 8.85 -5.89 19.47
C LEU A 344 8.78 -5.60 20.97
N SER A 345 7.71 -4.95 21.42
CA SER A 345 7.52 -4.74 22.86
C SER A 345 7.28 -6.09 23.55
N ALA A 346 7.74 -6.24 24.79
CA ALA A 346 7.56 -7.49 25.53
C ALA A 346 6.07 -7.82 25.78
N GLY A 347 5.21 -6.80 25.87
CA GLY A 347 3.76 -6.96 26.06
C GLY A 347 3.04 -7.51 24.82
N ASP A 348 3.55 -7.23 23.62
CA ASP A 348 2.93 -7.64 22.35
C ASP A 348 3.37 -9.04 21.89
N ALA A 349 4.47 -9.56 22.45
CA ALA A 349 5.03 -10.86 22.06
C ALA A 349 4.05 -12.05 22.18
N PRO A 350 3.21 -12.16 23.23
CA PRO A 350 2.23 -13.24 23.33
C PRO A 350 1.20 -13.24 22.20
N GLU A 351 0.73 -12.08 21.76
CA GLU A 351 -0.26 -11.96 20.67
C GLU A 351 0.36 -12.38 19.33
N VAL A 352 1.55 -11.87 19.04
CA VAL A 352 2.31 -12.22 17.83
C VAL A 352 2.58 -13.72 17.77
N LEU A 353 3.00 -14.32 18.90
CA LEU A 353 3.23 -15.75 18.99
C LEU A 353 1.93 -16.54 18.77
N ALA A 354 0.85 -16.21 19.47
CA ALA A 354 -0.43 -16.90 19.35
C ALA A 354 -0.96 -16.86 17.91
N SER A 355 -0.86 -15.71 17.23
CA SER A 355 -1.24 -15.58 15.83
C SER A 355 -0.35 -16.39 14.90
N ALA A 356 0.96 -16.43 15.14
CA ALA A 356 1.89 -17.20 14.31
C ALA A 356 1.65 -18.70 14.45
N LEU A 357 1.35 -19.20 15.65
CA LEU A 357 1.07 -20.62 15.89
C LEU A 357 -0.17 -21.15 15.13
N ALA A 358 -1.06 -20.27 14.66
CA ALA A 358 -2.19 -20.66 13.82
C ALA A 358 -1.78 -21.00 12.37
N CYS A 359 -0.55 -20.68 11.96
CA CYS A 359 -0.06 -20.99 10.62
C CYS A 359 0.49 -22.42 10.53
N ASP A 360 0.50 -22.99 9.32
CA ASP A 360 1.17 -24.26 9.10
C ASP A 360 2.69 -24.14 9.33
N PRO A 361 3.35 -25.24 9.72
CA PRO A 361 4.81 -25.31 9.75
C PRO A 361 5.39 -25.26 8.34
N VAL A 362 6.70 -25.21 8.23
CA VAL A 362 7.42 -25.01 6.96
C VAL A 362 8.31 -26.22 6.68
N GLN A 363 8.12 -26.85 5.51
CA GLN A 363 8.99 -27.95 5.08
C GLN A 363 10.24 -27.37 4.41
N LEU A 364 11.42 -27.64 4.98
CA LEU A 364 12.65 -26.99 4.55
C LEU A 364 13.18 -27.49 3.19
N ALA A 365 12.86 -28.74 2.83
CA ALA A 365 13.33 -29.39 1.60
C ALA A 365 12.62 -28.93 0.31
N GLN A 366 11.45 -28.29 0.41
CA GLN A 366 10.74 -27.78 -0.77
C GLN A 366 11.31 -26.42 -1.18
N THR A 367 11.94 -26.36 -2.36
CA THR A 367 12.55 -25.14 -2.94
C THR A 367 11.53 -24.16 -3.53
N SER A 368 10.30 -24.60 -3.77
CA SER A 368 9.21 -23.79 -4.37
C SER A 368 8.42 -22.94 -3.37
N ASP A 369 8.75 -22.99 -2.07
CA ASP A 369 7.95 -22.37 -1.04
C ASP A 369 8.38 -20.91 -0.82
N ASP A 370 7.60 -19.94 -1.32
CA ASP A 370 7.73 -18.48 -1.09
C ASP A 370 7.42 -18.09 0.37
N THR A 371 7.56 -19.04 1.29
CA THR A 371 7.36 -18.84 2.72
C THR A 371 8.54 -18.07 3.31
N ARG A 372 8.22 -16.88 3.86
CA ARG A 372 9.17 -15.96 4.49
C ARG A 372 9.01 -16.00 6.01
N PHE A 373 10.06 -15.63 6.71
CA PHE A 373 10.03 -15.42 8.16
C PHE A 373 10.28 -13.95 8.50
N ARG A 374 9.84 -13.55 9.69
CA ARG A 374 10.25 -12.32 10.36
C ARG A 374 10.98 -12.65 11.63
N ILE A 375 11.92 -11.79 12.00
CA ILE A 375 12.65 -11.88 13.27
C ILE A 375 12.26 -10.67 14.11
N TYR A 376 11.65 -10.92 15.26
CA TYR A 376 11.37 -9.92 16.26
C TYR A 376 12.44 -9.93 17.37
N ARG A 377 12.89 -8.76 17.79
CA ARG A 377 13.74 -8.58 18.97
C ARG A 377 12.90 -8.07 20.13
N ILE A 378 12.66 -8.93 21.10
CA ILE A 378 11.74 -8.63 22.21
C ILE A 378 12.40 -7.65 23.20
N GLY A 379 11.66 -6.61 23.57
CA GLY A 379 12.13 -5.55 24.46
C GLY A 379 13.06 -4.53 23.80
N GLY A 380 13.37 -4.67 22.50
CA GLY A 380 14.14 -3.69 21.73
C GLY A 380 15.62 -3.54 22.10
N THR A 381 16.12 -4.28 23.10
CA THR A 381 17.54 -4.27 23.49
C THR A 381 18.32 -5.39 22.80
N ALA A 382 19.62 -5.17 22.54
CA ALA A 382 20.50 -6.16 21.90
C ALA A 382 20.61 -7.50 22.67
N ALA A 383 20.31 -7.50 23.98
CA ALA A 383 20.27 -8.70 24.82
C ALA A 383 18.92 -9.43 24.81
N GLY A 384 17.88 -8.83 24.20
CA GLY A 384 16.54 -9.42 24.14
C GLY A 384 16.49 -10.69 23.28
N PRO A 385 15.62 -11.66 23.61
CA PRO A 385 15.46 -12.87 22.82
C PRO A 385 14.91 -12.55 21.44
N LEU A 386 15.30 -13.38 20.48
CA LEU A 386 14.82 -13.29 19.11
C LEU A 386 13.63 -14.23 18.95
N LEU A 387 12.55 -13.77 18.33
CA LEU A 387 11.38 -14.58 17.98
C LEU A 387 11.28 -14.62 16.46
N PHE A 388 11.49 -15.78 15.85
CA PHE A 388 11.13 -15.95 14.45
C PHE A 388 9.66 -16.30 14.33
N VAL A 389 8.97 -15.72 13.35
CA VAL A 389 7.60 -16.09 12.99
C VAL A 389 7.47 -16.23 11.48
N ARG A 390 6.64 -17.17 11.04
CA ARG A 390 6.24 -17.32 9.64
C ARG A 390 5.44 -16.10 9.24
N ASP A 391 5.84 -15.45 8.16
CA ASP A 391 5.14 -14.29 7.66
C ASP A 391 3.80 -14.70 7.03
N SER A 392 2.73 -14.03 7.43
CA SER A 392 1.41 -14.29 6.87
C SER A 392 1.10 -13.22 5.80
N ARG A 393 0.70 -13.67 4.60
CA ARG A 393 0.37 -12.77 3.48
C ARG A 393 -0.82 -11.83 3.77
N ARG A 394 -1.60 -12.09 4.84
CA ARG A 394 -2.82 -11.35 5.19
C ARG A 394 -2.59 -10.15 6.10
N ILE A 395 -1.45 -10.06 6.79
CA ILE A 395 -1.22 -8.90 7.65
C ILE A 395 -0.56 -7.80 6.81
N ARG A 396 -1.31 -6.72 6.58
CA ARG A 396 -0.79 -5.49 5.99
C ARG A 396 0.04 -4.77 7.03
N HIS A 397 1.36 -4.94 6.94
CA HIS A 397 2.28 -4.23 7.81
C HIS A 397 2.94 -3.08 7.07
N ALA A 398 3.47 -2.09 7.82
CA ALA A 398 4.25 -0.99 7.27
C ALA A 398 5.47 -1.46 6.43
N GLU A 399 5.92 -2.70 6.61
CA GLU A 399 6.97 -3.37 5.84
C GLU A 399 6.50 -3.99 4.50
N GLN A 400 5.19 -4.07 4.22
CA GLN A 400 4.69 -4.21 2.84
C GLN A 400 4.83 -2.90 2.03
N ILE A 401 5.39 -1.87 2.67
CA ILE A 401 5.93 -0.65 2.07
C ILE A 401 7.47 -0.72 2.05
N TRP A 402 8.10 -1.91 2.09
CA TRP A 402 9.56 -2.03 1.97
C TRP A 402 9.96 -2.61 0.60
N LEU A 403 10.73 -1.82 -0.13
CA LEU A 403 11.35 -2.22 -1.40
C LEU A 403 12.61 -3.07 -1.17
N ASP A 404 12.61 -4.27 -1.75
CA ASP A 404 13.79 -5.12 -1.93
C ASP A 404 14.50 -4.71 -3.24
N GLY A 405 15.56 -3.90 -3.13
CA GLY A 405 16.26 -3.37 -4.30
C GLY A 405 16.89 -4.45 -5.19
N LEU A 406 17.35 -5.57 -4.63
CA LEU A 406 17.91 -6.67 -5.43
C LEU A 406 16.84 -7.39 -6.24
N ARG A 407 15.63 -7.54 -5.70
CA ARG A 407 14.50 -8.14 -6.44
C ARG A 407 13.78 -7.18 -7.38
N ALA A 408 13.86 -5.88 -7.10
CA ALA A 408 13.27 -4.83 -7.92
C ALA A 408 14.19 -4.36 -9.07
N ASP A 409 15.32 -5.05 -9.31
CA ASP A 409 16.34 -4.67 -10.29
C ASP A 409 16.95 -3.28 -10.04
N LEU A 410 17.03 -2.90 -8.76
CA LEU A 410 17.57 -1.65 -8.23
C LEU A 410 18.69 -1.96 -7.19
N PRO A 411 19.86 -2.45 -7.64
CA PRO A 411 20.91 -2.90 -6.75
C PRO A 411 21.43 -1.76 -5.85
N GLY A 412 21.52 -2.03 -4.54
CA GLY A 412 21.97 -1.06 -3.54
C GLY A 412 20.88 -0.20 -2.91
N VAL A 413 19.63 -0.33 -3.36
CA VAL A 413 18.48 0.39 -2.78
C VAL A 413 17.86 -0.41 -1.64
N SER A 414 17.88 0.16 -0.43
CA SER A 414 17.37 -0.48 0.79
C SER A 414 16.09 0.14 1.35
N ASP A 415 15.56 1.21 0.76
CA ASP A 415 14.35 1.88 1.21
C ASP A 415 13.56 2.49 0.04
N VAL A 416 12.27 2.75 0.26
CA VAL A 416 11.35 3.25 -0.78
C VAL A 416 11.75 4.62 -1.29
N GLN A 417 12.31 5.48 -0.44
CA GLN A 417 12.73 6.81 -0.86
C GLN A 417 13.91 6.70 -1.84
N SER A 418 14.93 5.91 -1.49
CA SER A 418 16.04 5.56 -2.37
C SER A 418 15.58 4.85 -3.66
N ALA A 419 14.51 4.07 -3.61
CA ALA A 419 13.91 3.42 -4.78
C ALA A 419 13.24 4.41 -5.71
N ILE A 420 12.42 5.29 -5.14
CA ILE A 420 11.80 6.40 -5.84
C ILE A 420 12.89 7.27 -6.45
N ASP A 421 13.98 7.54 -5.72
CA ASP A 421 15.09 8.35 -6.20
C ASP A 421 15.91 7.65 -7.31
N THR A 422 16.03 6.32 -7.26
CA THR A 422 16.69 5.53 -8.32
C THR A 422 15.80 5.37 -9.56
N LEU A 423 14.49 5.18 -9.38
CA LEU A 423 13.51 5.16 -10.47
C LEU A 423 13.31 6.55 -11.10
N ARG A 424 13.41 7.62 -10.30
CA ARG A 424 13.43 9.02 -10.74
C ARG A 424 14.58 9.31 -11.69
N ASN A 425 15.73 8.65 -11.53
CA ASN A 425 16.86 8.76 -12.45
C ASN A 425 16.58 8.12 -13.83
N GLY A 426 15.47 7.40 -13.99
CA GLY A 426 15.19 6.59 -15.18
C GLY A 426 14.60 7.33 -16.38
N THR A 427 13.66 8.27 -16.22
CA THR A 427 13.03 8.99 -17.38
C THR A 427 12.10 10.16 -17.02
N CYS A 428 11.60 10.27 -15.78
CA CYS A 428 10.67 11.34 -15.37
C CYS A 428 11.05 11.86 -13.98
N LEU A 429 11.57 13.08 -13.93
CA LEU A 429 12.00 13.70 -12.67
C LEU A 429 10.81 14.41 -12.02
N HIS A 430 10.10 13.71 -11.14
CA HIS A 430 9.09 14.35 -10.28
C HIS A 430 9.79 15.03 -9.09
N THR A 431 9.54 16.30 -8.79
CA THR A 431 10.17 17.04 -7.67
C THR A 431 9.10 17.74 -6.85
N VAL A 432 9.09 17.52 -5.53
CA VAL A 432 8.19 18.22 -4.61
C VAL A 432 8.97 19.35 -3.94
N LEU A 433 8.48 20.59 -4.03
CA LEU A 433 9.11 21.78 -3.48
C LEU A 433 8.38 22.22 -2.21
N ARG A 434 9.15 22.56 -1.17
CA ARG A 434 8.65 23.01 0.14
C ARG A 434 9.16 24.41 0.47
N PRO A 435 8.44 25.19 1.29
CA PRO A 435 8.95 26.45 1.82
C PRO A 435 10.30 26.26 2.53
N GLY A 436 11.25 27.19 2.32
CA GLY A 436 12.56 27.18 2.96
C GLY A 436 13.62 26.29 2.31
N MET A 437 13.34 25.68 1.15
CA MET A 437 14.35 24.95 0.37
C MET A 437 15.37 25.90 -0.28
N ASP A 438 16.58 25.38 -0.54
CA ASP A 438 17.58 26.05 -1.37
C ASP A 438 17.20 25.93 -2.86
N PHE A 439 16.50 26.94 -3.37
CA PHE A 439 16.03 26.98 -4.75
C PHE A 439 17.18 27.05 -5.77
N ALA A 440 18.34 27.65 -5.44
CA ALA A 440 19.50 27.66 -6.34
C ALA A 440 20.09 26.25 -6.56
N ARG A 441 19.91 25.35 -5.58
CA ARG A 441 20.23 23.93 -5.74
C ARG A 441 19.18 23.20 -6.59
N VAL A 442 17.90 23.53 -6.42
CA VAL A 442 16.80 22.95 -7.20
C VAL A 442 16.98 23.27 -8.69
N GLU A 443 17.22 24.53 -9.04
CA GLU A 443 17.42 24.96 -10.43
C GLU A 443 18.53 24.19 -11.13
N ARG A 444 19.69 24.04 -10.47
CA ARG A 444 20.83 23.27 -11.00
C ARG A 444 20.51 21.79 -11.17
N ALA A 445 19.69 21.22 -10.29
CA ALA A 445 19.31 19.81 -10.37
C ALA A 445 18.31 19.53 -11.50
N LEU A 446 17.42 20.47 -11.80
CA LEU A 446 16.35 20.29 -12.79
C LEU A 446 16.71 20.79 -14.19
N ALA A 447 17.79 21.57 -14.34
CA ALA A 447 18.26 22.03 -15.63
C ALA A 447 18.59 20.87 -16.59
N ASP A 448 18.32 21.08 -17.88
CA ASP A 448 18.70 20.18 -18.99
C ASP A 448 18.05 18.80 -19.01
N GLN A 449 16.99 18.63 -18.23
CA GLN A 449 16.26 17.38 -18.15
C GLN A 449 15.24 17.24 -19.30
N SER A 450 14.94 16.01 -19.70
CA SER A 450 13.95 15.75 -20.75
C SER A 450 12.52 15.97 -20.26
N VAL A 451 12.11 15.30 -19.18
CA VAL A 451 10.75 15.37 -18.63
C VAL A 451 10.80 15.62 -17.12
N VAL A 452 10.20 16.72 -16.68
CA VAL A 452 10.16 17.15 -15.28
C VAL A 452 8.74 17.48 -14.87
N SER A 453 8.36 17.02 -13.68
CA SER A 453 7.10 17.40 -13.03
C SER A 453 7.41 18.00 -11.65
N VAL A 454 6.98 19.23 -11.41
CA VAL A 454 7.22 19.99 -10.18
C VAL A 454 5.90 20.18 -9.46
N CYS A 455 5.82 19.72 -8.21
CA CYS A 455 4.68 19.96 -7.33
C CYS A 455 5.08 20.86 -6.17
N PHE A 456 4.38 21.97 -5.98
CA PHE A 456 4.52 22.79 -4.78
C PHE A 456 3.59 22.28 -3.68
N GLU A 457 4.10 22.21 -2.46
CA GLU A 457 3.25 22.09 -1.27
C GLU A 457 2.54 23.43 -1.00
N PRO A 458 1.30 23.43 -0.52
CA PRO A 458 0.62 24.68 -0.14
C PRO A 458 1.43 25.45 0.92
N GLY A 459 1.72 26.72 0.66
CA GLY A 459 2.51 27.55 1.56
C GLY A 459 2.99 28.85 0.92
N LEU A 460 3.66 29.67 1.74
CA LEU A 460 4.34 30.90 1.31
C LEU A 460 5.82 30.61 1.03
N TYR A 461 6.28 30.99 -0.16
CA TYR A 461 7.63 30.83 -0.65
C TYR A 461 8.24 32.22 -0.84
N GLU A 462 9.03 32.68 0.13
CA GLU A 462 9.81 33.91 0.03
C GLU A 462 11.12 33.60 -0.73
N LEU A 463 11.28 34.22 -1.90
CA LEU A 463 12.40 33.99 -2.80
C LEU A 463 13.33 35.22 -2.83
N ASP A 464 14.61 35.01 -2.58
CA ASP A 464 15.63 36.06 -2.70
C ASP A 464 15.90 36.44 -4.18
N GLN A 465 15.73 35.48 -5.09
CA GLN A 465 15.87 35.65 -6.54
C GLN A 465 14.75 34.88 -7.27
N PRO A 466 14.42 35.25 -8.52
CA PRO A 466 13.40 34.54 -9.29
C PRO A 466 13.75 33.07 -9.47
N LEU A 467 12.78 32.17 -9.30
CA LEU A 467 12.93 30.73 -9.52
C LEU A 467 12.95 30.45 -11.03
N SER A 468 14.03 29.85 -11.53
CA SER A 468 14.24 29.62 -12.97
C SER A 468 14.29 28.14 -13.36
N PHE A 469 13.46 27.72 -14.31
CA PHE A 469 13.54 26.41 -14.96
C PHE A 469 14.02 26.54 -16.40
N THR A 470 15.17 25.95 -16.70
CA THR A 470 15.90 26.21 -17.95
C THR A 470 16.14 24.92 -18.75
N ARG A 471 15.86 24.97 -20.06
CA ARG A 471 16.15 23.92 -21.05
C ARG A 471 15.52 22.55 -20.74
N ILE A 472 14.28 22.54 -20.25
CA ILE A 472 13.50 21.32 -19.99
C ILE A 472 12.57 21.02 -21.17
N ASP A 473 12.63 19.83 -21.79
CA ASP A 473 11.80 19.55 -22.98
C ASP A 473 10.30 19.46 -22.67
N ARG A 474 9.90 18.80 -21.57
CA ARG A 474 8.53 18.79 -21.06
C ARG A 474 8.49 19.09 -19.57
N LEU A 475 7.91 20.24 -19.21
CA LEU A 475 7.78 20.70 -17.83
C LEU A 475 6.30 20.77 -17.41
N SER A 476 5.94 20.10 -16.32
CA SER A 476 4.64 20.29 -15.67
C SER A 476 4.83 20.91 -14.30
N ILE A 477 4.06 21.94 -13.97
CA ILE A 477 4.11 22.62 -12.67
C ILE A 477 2.71 22.62 -12.05
N GLN A 478 2.59 22.03 -10.87
CA GLN A 478 1.35 21.96 -10.08
C GLN A 478 1.53 22.75 -8.78
N GLY A 479 0.80 23.86 -8.65
CA GLY A 479 0.94 24.80 -7.55
C GLY A 479 0.12 24.49 -6.30
N HIS A 480 -1.03 23.83 -6.44
CA HIS A 480 -1.97 23.55 -5.33
C HIS A 480 -2.29 24.78 -4.45
N GLY A 481 -2.27 25.99 -5.01
CA GLY A 481 -2.51 27.24 -4.29
C GLY A 481 -1.28 27.82 -3.56
N ALA A 482 -0.07 27.31 -3.82
CA ALA A 482 1.16 27.89 -3.29
C ALA A 482 1.37 29.34 -3.74
N LEU A 483 1.86 30.18 -2.82
CA LEU A 483 2.17 31.59 -3.04
C LEU A 483 3.69 31.79 -3.07
N LEU A 484 4.23 32.19 -4.22
CA LEU A 484 5.62 32.56 -4.38
C LEU A 484 5.74 34.08 -4.45
N ARG A 485 6.66 34.64 -3.68
CA ARG A 485 6.94 36.07 -3.63
C ARG A 485 8.43 36.31 -3.85
N CYS A 486 8.76 37.24 -4.73
CA CYS A 486 10.14 37.71 -4.89
C CYS A 486 10.18 39.23 -4.67
N ALA A 487 10.64 39.66 -3.49
CA ALA A 487 10.64 41.07 -3.11
C ALA A 487 11.57 41.94 -3.99
N GLY A 488 12.70 41.37 -4.43
CA GLY A 488 13.76 42.09 -5.13
C GLY A 488 13.60 42.20 -6.66
N SER A 489 12.58 41.57 -7.24
CA SER A 489 12.43 41.41 -8.70
C SER A 489 10.97 41.59 -9.14
N GLU A 490 10.76 42.01 -10.39
CA GLU A 490 9.46 41.92 -11.05
C GLU A 490 9.08 40.49 -11.42
N GLN A 491 10.07 39.61 -11.57
CA GLN A 491 9.89 38.21 -11.94
C GLN A 491 9.90 37.32 -10.69
N VAL A 492 9.05 36.30 -10.68
CA VAL A 492 8.98 35.32 -9.59
C VAL A 492 9.31 33.93 -10.10
N LEU A 493 8.63 33.50 -11.17
CA LEU A 493 8.85 32.23 -11.82
C LEU A 493 9.22 32.47 -13.28
N VAL A 494 10.37 31.95 -13.70
CA VAL A 494 10.91 32.09 -15.05
C VAL A 494 11.11 30.71 -15.67
N VAL A 495 10.54 30.45 -16.84
CA VAL A 495 10.79 29.24 -17.64
C VAL A 495 11.48 29.66 -18.92
N VAL A 496 12.62 29.05 -19.24
CA VAL A 496 13.44 29.43 -20.40
C VAL A 496 13.82 28.21 -21.23
N GLY A 497 13.46 28.20 -22.50
CA GLY A 497 13.72 27.09 -23.41
C GLY A 497 12.74 25.94 -23.22
N GLY A 498 12.87 24.89 -24.04
CA GLY A 498 12.07 23.67 -23.92
C GLY A 498 11.04 23.43 -25.01
N GLY A 499 10.43 22.25 -24.99
CA GLY A 499 9.38 21.84 -25.93
C GLY A 499 7.98 22.27 -25.47
N SER A 500 7.64 21.99 -24.21
CA SER A 500 6.31 22.29 -23.65
C SER A 500 6.35 22.58 -22.16
N VAL A 501 5.48 23.50 -21.71
CA VAL A 501 5.24 23.78 -20.29
C VAL A 501 3.74 23.86 -20.00
N ASP A 502 3.32 23.18 -18.94
CA ASP A 502 1.96 23.25 -18.38
C ASP A 502 2.05 23.74 -16.92
N ILE A 503 1.43 24.88 -16.60
CA ILE A 503 1.47 25.52 -15.28
C ILE A 503 0.04 25.66 -14.74
N ASP A 504 -0.18 25.16 -13.52
CA ASP A 504 -1.50 25.13 -12.91
C ASP A 504 -1.48 25.59 -11.43
N GLY A 505 -2.43 26.45 -11.05
CA GLY A 505 -2.78 26.68 -9.65
C GLY A 505 -1.70 27.32 -8.77
N LEU A 506 -0.95 28.28 -9.29
CA LEU A 506 0.08 29.04 -8.56
C LEU A 506 -0.34 30.50 -8.31
N ALA A 507 0.09 31.07 -7.18
CA ALA A 507 0.03 32.50 -6.91
C ALA A 507 1.44 33.11 -6.92
N LEU A 508 1.64 34.20 -7.66
CA LEU A 508 2.94 34.83 -7.91
C LEU A 508 2.87 36.34 -7.60
N GLU A 509 3.76 36.82 -6.73
CA GLU A 509 3.85 38.23 -6.33
C GLU A 509 5.23 38.82 -6.63
N GLY A 510 5.33 39.62 -7.69
CA GLY A 510 6.53 40.40 -8.01
C GLY A 510 6.64 41.62 -7.10
N GLY A 511 7.81 41.82 -6.50
CA GLY A 511 8.03 42.84 -5.46
C GLY A 511 8.66 44.15 -5.94
N LYS A 512 9.19 44.19 -7.16
CA LYS A 512 9.88 45.35 -7.73
C LYS A 512 9.39 45.63 -9.16
N VAL A 513 9.52 46.87 -9.61
CA VAL A 513 9.37 47.25 -11.02
C VAL A 513 10.74 47.63 -11.56
N THR A 514 11.13 47.03 -12.68
CA THR A 514 12.41 47.30 -13.35
C THR A 514 12.16 47.92 -14.71
N VAL A 515 12.53 49.18 -14.91
CA VAL A 515 12.40 49.88 -16.20
C VAL A 515 13.62 49.57 -17.07
N GLY A 516 13.41 49.11 -18.30
CA GLY A 516 14.49 48.78 -19.23
C GLY A 516 15.16 50.01 -19.83
N GLY A 517 16.49 50.00 -19.91
CA GLY A 517 17.29 51.01 -20.63
C GLY A 517 17.41 50.69 -22.13
N THR A 518 17.74 51.69 -22.94
CA THR A 518 17.86 51.63 -24.42
C THR A 518 19.00 50.76 -24.97
N ALA A 519 19.71 50.00 -24.11
CA ALA A 519 20.75 49.05 -24.52
C ALA A 519 20.56 47.74 -23.75
N ASN A 520 20.45 46.62 -24.47
CA ASN A 520 20.22 45.24 -24.02
C ASN A 520 18.79 44.85 -23.58
N THR A 521 18.21 43.96 -24.40
CA THR A 521 16.93 43.23 -24.28
C THR A 521 16.83 42.25 -23.10
N ALA A 522 17.61 42.45 -22.03
CA ALA A 522 17.67 41.55 -20.88
C ALA A 522 16.94 42.06 -19.63
N HIS A 523 16.68 43.37 -19.50
CA HIS A 523 16.05 43.95 -18.32
C HIS A 523 14.96 44.94 -18.72
N GLY A 524 13.75 44.73 -18.18
CA GLY A 524 12.56 45.52 -18.45
C GLY A 524 11.40 44.68 -18.97
N LEU A 525 10.24 44.82 -18.32
CA LEU A 525 8.96 44.16 -18.65
C LEU A 525 8.90 42.66 -18.36
N GLY A 526 9.64 42.18 -17.38
CA GLY A 526 9.50 40.82 -16.86
C GLY A 526 8.12 40.57 -16.26
N GLY A 527 7.57 39.38 -16.48
CA GLY A 527 6.33 38.94 -15.85
C GLY A 527 6.57 38.29 -14.49
N ALA A 528 5.68 38.48 -13.51
CA ALA A 528 5.68 37.68 -12.28
C ALA A 528 5.73 36.18 -12.62
N LEU A 529 4.97 35.79 -13.65
CA LEU A 529 5.23 34.60 -14.47
C LEU A 529 5.88 35.00 -15.79
N THR A 530 7.06 34.46 -16.10
CA THR A 530 7.74 34.65 -17.38
C THR A 530 8.03 33.31 -18.06
N VAL A 531 7.59 33.12 -19.30
CA VAL A 531 7.94 31.96 -20.14
C VAL A 531 8.60 32.44 -21.42
N ARG A 532 9.81 31.94 -21.71
CA ARG A 532 10.64 32.38 -22.83
C ARG A 532 11.10 31.17 -23.64
N ASP A 533 11.00 31.27 -24.96
CA ASP A 533 11.61 30.29 -25.88
C ASP A 533 11.13 28.84 -25.68
N THR A 534 9.90 28.65 -25.20
CA THR A 534 9.24 27.34 -25.04
C THR A 534 8.11 27.19 -26.07
N ARG A 535 8.09 26.11 -26.86
CA ARG A 535 7.19 26.02 -28.05
C ARG A 535 5.70 25.92 -27.72
N VAL A 536 5.34 25.19 -26.67
CA VAL A 536 3.94 25.02 -26.23
C VAL A 536 3.81 25.47 -24.79
N VAL A 537 2.93 26.45 -24.53
CA VAL A 537 2.73 27.04 -23.20
C VAL A 537 1.26 26.93 -22.84
N ARG A 538 0.95 26.26 -21.72
CA ARG A 538 -0.38 26.24 -21.12
C ARG A 538 -0.31 26.76 -19.70
N ILE A 539 -1.12 27.77 -19.40
CA ILE A 539 -1.19 28.41 -18.09
C ILE A 539 -2.66 28.41 -17.68
N ARG A 540 -2.98 27.79 -16.55
CA ARG A 540 -4.35 27.64 -16.05
C ARG A 540 -4.42 28.00 -14.57
N GLY A 541 -5.43 28.76 -14.17
CA GLY A 541 -5.69 28.99 -12.73
C GLY A 541 -4.55 29.70 -12.00
N VAL A 542 -3.72 30.49 -12.69
CA VAL A 542 -2.61 31.21 -12.08
C VAL A 542 -3.07 32.59 -11.62
N SER A 543 -2.69 32.95 -10.39
CA SER A 543 -2.81 34.31 -9.86
C SER A 543 -1.45 35.02 -9.98
N ALA A 544 -1.38 36.16 -10.65
CA ALA A 544 -0.14 36.93 -10.80
C ALA A 544 -0.33 38.39 -10.39
N SER A 545 0.66 38.99 -9.74
CA SER A 545 0.60 40.41 -9.39
C SER A 545 1.91 41.16 -9.53
N THR A 546 1.80 42.47 -9.78
CA THR A 546 2.91 43.41 -9.93
C THR A 546 2.74 44.61 -9.00
N ARG A 547 3.84 45.30 -8.68
CA ARG A 547 3.82 46.58 -7.95
C ARG A 547 3.55 47.75 -8.89
N ASP A 548 3.15 48.88 -8.29
CA ASP A 548 3.06 50.15 -8.99
C ASP A 548 4.43 50.61 -9.50
N GLY A 549 4.42 51.34 -10.60
CA GLY A 549 5.57 52.09 -11.09
C GLY A 549 5.13 53.34 -11.82
N ASP A 550 6.09 54.22 -12.12
CA ASP A 550 5.82 55.46 -12.85
C ASP A 550 5.90 55.27 -14.38
N ALA A 551 6.55 54.19 -14.81
CA ALA A 551 6.66 53.75 -16.20
C ALA A 551 6.49 52.23 -16.32
N LEU A 552 6.25 51.78 -17.54
CA LEU A 552 6.07 50.38 -17.87
C LEU A 552 7.38 49.59 -17.61
N GLY A 553 7.37 48.65 -16.68
CA GLY A 553 8.55 47.87 -16.30
C GLY A 553 8.28 46.45 -15.77
N ALA A 554 7.03 46.13 -15.44
CA ALA A 554 6.60 44.82 -14.95
C ALA A 554 5.33 44.35 -15.66
N CYS A 555 5.16 43.04 -15.69
CA CYS A 555 4.00 42.36 -16.24
C CYS A 555 3.47 41.30 -15.26
N GLY A 556 2.18 40.95 -15.30
CA GLY A 556 1.67 39.81 -14.55
C GLY A 556 2.14 38.49 -15.16
N ILE A 557 1.74 38.23 -16.40
CA ILE A 557 2.11 37.02 -17.16
C ILE A 557 2.75 37.44 -18.48
N HIS A 558 3.99 37.04 -18.72
CA HIS A 558 4.72 37.35 -19.94
C HIS A 558 5.18 36.08 -20.63
N VAL A 559 4.70 35.83 -21.85
CA VAL A 559 5.14 34.73 -22.71
C VAL A 559 5.79 35.30 -23.96
N ARG A 560 6.98 34.83 -24.33
CA ARG A 560 7.66 35.32 -25.54
C ARG A 560 8.50 34.27 -26.24
N LEU A 561 8.57 34.36 -27.57
CA LEU A 561 9.60 33.73 -28.38
C LEU A 561 10.63 34.79 -28.80
N ASN A 562 11.90 34.60 -28.44
CA ASN A 562 12.98 35.46 -28.89
C ASN A 562 13.30 35.15 -30.36
N GLU A 563 13.64 36.20 -31.11
CA GLU A 563 14.18 36.02 -32.45
C GLU A 563 15.53 35.31 -32.39
N PRO A 564 15.80 34.36 -33.31
CA PRO A 564 17.08 33.68 -33.36
C PRO A 564 18.19 34.67 -33.73
N ALA A 565 19.37 34.50 -33.14
CA ALA A 565 20.55 35.28 -33.49
C ALA A 565 21.12 34.90 -34.88
N ASP A 566 20.69 33.78 -35.46
CA ASP A 566 21.15 33.26 -36.75
C ASP A 566 19.98 32.65 -37.58
N THR A 567 19.95 33.02 -38.85
CA THR A 567 18.96 32.64 -39.88
C THR A 567 18.94 31.16 -40.27
N GLN A 568 19.89 30.33 -39.81
CA GLN A 568 19.94 28.89 -40.11
C GLN A 568 19.17 28.00 -39.11
N THR A 569 18.50 28.58 -38.12
CA THR A 569 17.77 27.82 -37.09
C THR A 569 16.44 27.29 -37.67
N PRO A 570 16.06 25.99 -37.46
CA PRO A 570 14.79 25.46 -37.96
C PRO A 570 13.60 26.29 -37.47
N GLU A 571 12.53 26.37 -38.29
CA GLU A 571 11.30 27.10 -37.99
C GLU A 571 10.84 26.83 -36.55
N ARG A 572 10.92 27.86 -35.71
CA ARG A 572 10.39 27.84 -34.35
C ARG A 572 8.96 28.33 -34.40
N TRP A 573 8.09 27.67 -33.65
CA TRP A 573 6.71 28.06 -33.46
C TRP A 573 6.39 28.18 -31.97
N LEU A 574 5.46 29.05 -31.62
CA LEU A 574 4.97 29.29 -30.27
C LEU A 574 3.44 29.21 -30.24
N ARG A 575 2.92 28.23 -29.50
CA ARG A 575 1.50 28.10 -29.16
C ARG A 575 1.28 28.40 -27.68
N VAL A 576 0.39 29.34 -27.41
CA VAL A 576 0.09 29.83 -26.07
C VAL A 576 -1.39 29.62 -25.75
N HIS A 577 -1.66 29.06 -24.58
CA HIS A 577 -2.99 28.91 -24.03
C HIS A 577 -2.99 29.43 -22.58
N ILE A 578 -3.75 30.50 -22.32
CA ILE A 578 -3.87 31.10 -20.99
C ILE A 578 -5.34 31.16 -20.62
N SER A 579 -5.74 30.43 -19.58
CA SER A 579 -7.12 30.41 -19.13
C SER A 579 -7.29 30.48 -17.62
N ASP A 580 -8.46 30.97 -17.20
CA ASP A 580 -8.89 30.96 -15.80
C ASP A 580 -7.90 31.66 -14.84
N CYS A 581 -7.11 32.62 -15.33
CA CYS A 581 -6.09 33.31 -14.54
C CYS A 581 -6.64 34.61 -13.93
N GLU A 582 -6.14 34.97 -12.74
CA GLU A 582 -6.38 36.27 -12.09
C GLU A 582 -5.10 37.10 -12.10
N VAL A 583 -5.12 38.29 -12.70
CA VAL A 583 -3.94 39.16 -12.80
C VAL A 583 -4.23 40.51 -12.17
N ARG A 584 -3.49 40.83 -11.09
CA ARG A 584 -3.61 42.09 -10.34
C ARG A 584 -2.44 43.00 -10.64
N VAL A 585 -2.68 44.08 -11.37
CA VAL A 585 -1.63 44.87 -12.01
C VAL A 585 -1.45 46.19 -11.30
N GLY A 586 -0.21 46.51 -10.92
CA GLY A 586 0.11 47.83 -10.38
C GLY A 586 -0.03 48.95 -11.41
N ALA A 587 -0.08 50.18 -10.91
CA ALA A 587 -0.17 51.39 -11.72
C ALA A 587 0.93 51.42 -12.80
N ARG A 588 0.54 51.80 -14.02
CA ARG A 588 1.43 51.90 -15.20
C ARG A 588 2.13 50.59 -15.63
N GLN A 589 1.69 49.43 -15.11
CA GLN A 589 2.24 48.12 -15.49
C GLN A 589 1.35 47.37 -16.50
N SER A 590 1.76 46.18 -16.92
CA SER A 590 1.02 45.33 -17.89
C SER A 590 0.39 44.09 -17.24
N GLY A 591 -0.78 43.67 -17.71
CA GLY A 591 -1.43 42.42 -17.28
C GLY A 591 -0.83 41.18 -17.92
N ILE A 592 -1.34 40.81 -19.10
CA ILE A 592 -0.85 39.66 -19.88
C ILE A 592 -0.16 40.17 -21.14
N LEU A 593 1.05 39.69 -21.39
CA LEU A 593 1.85 40.04 -22.56
C LEU A 593 2.33 38.78 -23.28
N CYS A 594 1.89 38.59 -24.53
CA CYS A 594 2.33 37.52 -25.41
C CYS A 594 3.08 38.13 -26.61
N LEU A 595 4.35 37.77 -26.79
CA LEU A 595 5.16 38.27 -27.90
C LEU A 595 5.58 37.14 -28.84
N ASN A 596 5.44 37.38 -30.15
CA ASN A 596 5.86 36.47 -31.21
C ASN A 596 5.19 35.08 -31.15
N ALA A 597 3.88 35.04 -30.90
CA ALA A 597 3.10 33.80 -30.85
C ALA A 597 2.47 33.47 -32.21
N ASP A 598 2.65 32.25 -32.70
CA ASP A 598 1.98 31.78 -33.92
C ASP A 598 0.53 31.40 -33.63
N GLU A 599 0.26 30.87 -32.44
CA GLU A 599 -1.09 30.63 -31.95
C GLU A 599 -1.22 31.15 -30.52
N ALA A 600 -2.25 31.96 -30.22
CA ALA A 600 -2.47 32.46 -28.87
C ALA A 600 -3.96 32.46 -28.51
N HIS A 601 -4.34 31.57 -27.59
CA HIS A 601 -5.70 31.44 -27.08
C HIS A 601 -5.73 31.95 -25.63
N LEU A 602 -6.31 33.12 -25.41
CA LEU A 602 -6.42 33.76 -24.10
C LEU A 602 -7.91 33.86 -23.76
N HIS A 603 -8.37 33.08 -22.77
CA HIS A 603 -9.79 33.09 -22.45
C HIS A 603 -10.15 32.92 -20.98
N ASP A 604 -11.31 33.44 -20.59
CA ASP A 604 -11.84 33.32 -19.22
C ASP A 604 -10.88 33.87 -18.15
N ASN A 605 -10.04 34.87 -18.50
CA ASN A 605 -9.11 35.51 -17.56
C ASN A 605 -9.72 36.80 -16.96
N HIS A 606 -9.32 37.12 -15.73
CA HIS A 606 -9.70 38.33 -15.03
C HIS A 606 -8.46 39.18 -14.71
N ILE A 607 -8.32 40.32 -15.39
CA ILE A 607 -7.22 41.26 -15.23
C ILE A 607 -7.76 42.55 -14.64
N ARG A 608 -7.18 43.03 -13.54
CA ARG A 608 -7.62 44.27 -12.87
C ARG A 608 -6.45 45.07 -12.31
N ALA A 609 -6.57 46.39 -12.29
CA ALA A 609 -5.62 47.23 -11.58
C ALA A 609 -5.69 46.97 -10.07
N LEU A 610 -4.58 47.17 -9.35
CA LEU A 610 -4.56 47.12 -7.89
C LEU A 610 -5.42 48.23 -7.26
N ASP A 611 -5.45 49.38 -7.91
CA ASP A 611 -6.22 50.56 -7.53
C ASP A 611 -6.91 51.15 -8.78
N ALA A 612 -8.23 51.29 -8.73
CA ALA A 612 -9.02 51.82 -9.84
C ALA A 612 -8.77 53.32 -10.12
N GLN A 613 -8.13 54.06 -9.21
CA GLN A 613 -7.71 55.45 -9.44
C GLN A 613 -6.28 55.55 -9.98
N ARG A 614 -5.55 54.44 -10.03
CA ARG A 614 -4.18 54.34 -10.54
C ARG A 614 -4.11 53.21 -11.56
N PRO A 615 -4.64 53.45 -12.77
CA PRO A 615 -4.89 52.39 -13.73
C PRO A 615 -3.60 51.69 -14.18
N MET A 616 -3.76 50.44 -14.61
CA MET A 616 -2.68 49.74 -15.30
C MET A 616 -2.48 50.33 -16.70
N GLN A 617 -1.27 50.21 -17.24
CA GLN A 617 -0.99 50.69 -18.60
C GLN A 617 -1.70 49.82 -19.63
N ARG A 618 -1.56 48.50 -19.51
CA ARG A 618 -2.02 47.51 -20.49
C ARG A 618 -2.74 46.36 -19.82
N GLY A 619 -3.91 45.98 -20.31
CA GLY A 619 -4.63 44.80 -19.87
C GLY A 619 -4.05 43.52 -20.48
N ILE A 620 -4.38 43.27 -21.75
CA ILE A 620 -3.87 42.12 -22.52
C ILE A 620 -3.18 42.66 -23.77
N THR A 621 -2.00 42.17 -24.10
CA THR A 621 -1.28 42.53 -25.33
C THR A 621 -0.74 41.27 -26.00
N VAL A 622 -1.13 41.06 -27.25
CA VAL A 622 -0.51 40.07 -28.15
C VAL A 622 0.18 40.84 -29.27
N ALA A 623 1.50 40.77 -29.33
CA ALA A 623 2.29 41.61 -30.22
C ALA A 623 3.59 40.95 -30.70
N GLY A 624 4.43 41.73 -31.40
CA GLY A 624 5.72 41.31 -31.92
C GLY A 624 5.73 41.21 -33.45
N GLN A 625 6.72 40.54 -34.01
CA GLN A 625 6.85 40.33 -35.45
C GLN A 625 5.98 39.17 -35.95
N ARG A 626 5.52 38.28 -35.06
CA ARG A 626 4.72 37.09 -35.41
C ARG A 626 3.38 37.10 -34.67
N ALA A 627 2.30 36.87 -35.41
CA ALA A 627 0.95 36.65 -34.91
C ALA A 627 0.19 35.80 -35.95
N GLY A 628 -0.06 34.51 -35.70
CA GLY A 628 -0.79 33.65 -36.63
C GLY A 628 -2.29 33.64 -36.34
N ASP A 629 -2.76 32.61 -35.62
CA ASP A 629 -4.16 32.45 -35.17
C ASP A 629 -4.31 32.90 -33.71
N ILE A 630 -4.96 34.05 -33.53
CA ILE A 630 -5.08 34.72 -32.24
C ILE A 630 -6.55 34.77 -31.83
N GLN A 631 -6.84 34.23 -30.64
CA GLN A 631 -8.18 34.18 -30.07
C GLN A 631 -8.13 34.74 -28.65
N VAL A 632 -8.76 35.89 -28.43
CA VAL A 632 -8.91 36.49 -27.11
C VAL A 632 -10.40 36.55 -26.81
N THR A 633 -10.88 35.65 -25.96
CA THR A 633 -12.32 35.47 -25.76
C THR A 633 -12.75 35.41 -24.30
N ARG A 634 -13.90 35.97 -23.93
CA ARG A 634 -14.46 35.89 -22.56
C ARG A 634 -13.54 36.42 -21.45
N ASN A 635 -12.65 37.37 -21.75
CA ASN A 635 -11.79 37.97 -20.72
C ASN A 635 -12.45 39.21 -20.10
N GLN A 636 -12.12 39.49 -18.84
CA GLN A 636 -12.51 40.69 -18.13
C GLN A 636 -11.27 41.53 -17.83
N VAL A 637 -11.19 42.74 -18.36
CA VAL A 637 -10.08 43.68 -18.16
C VAL A 637 -10.61 44.95 -17.52
N TRP A 638 -10.25 45.24 -16.27
CA TRP A 638 -10.76 46.40 -15.53
C TRP A 638 -9.67 47.38 -15.15
N ASP A 639 -9.90 48.67 -15.43
CA ASP A 639 -9.03 49.79 -15.06
C ASP A 639 -7.70 49.80 -15.82
N ALA A 640 -7.74 49.58 -17.14
CA ALA A 640 -6.59 49.74 -18.02
C ALA A 640 -6.67 51.04 -18.81
N ILE A 641 -5.52 51.63 -19.16
CA ILE A 641 -5.42 52.72 -20.14
C ILE A 641 -5.54 52.16 -21.56
N GLU A 642 -4.81 51.09 -21.85
CA GLU A 642 -4.88 50.28 -23.06
C GLU A 642 -5.49 48.92 -22.70
N GLY A 643 -6.74 48.65 -23.11
CA GLY A 643 -7.46 47.45 -22.68
C GLY A 643 -6.89 46.15 -23.26
N ILE A 644 -7.25 45.83 -24.51
CA ILE A 644 -6.74 44.65 -25.23
C ILE A 644 -6.10 45.11 -26.54
N THR A 645 -4.83 44.77 -26.74
CA THR A 645 -4.03 45.17 -27.90
C THR A 645 -3.59 43.96 -28.69
N ILE A 646 -3.99 43.87 -29.96
CA ILE A 646 -3.46 42.89 -30.91
C ILE A 646 -2.75 43.67 -32.00
N ALA A 647 -1.43 43.61 -32.03
CA ALA A 647 -0.65 44.43 -32.94
C ALA A 647 0.67 43.76 -33.31
N THR A 648 0.89 43.54 -34.60
CA THR A 648 2.21 43.22 -35.10
C THR A 648 3.02 44.51 -35.29
N SER A 649 4.31 44.44 -34.98
CA SER A 649 5.25 45.54 -35.18
C SER A 649 6.49 45.02 -35.87
N ASP A 650 6.87 45.66 -36.96
CA ASP A 650 8.11 45.38 -37.66
C ASP A 650 9.19 46.39 -37.24
N THR A 651 10.41 45.92 -37.02
CA THR A 651 11.60 46.77 -36.83
C THR A 651 12.45 46.88 -38.10
N SER A 652 12.11 46.14 -39.15
CA SER A 652 12.72 46.23 -40.47
C SER A 652 12.25 47.49 -41.22
N GLY A 653 13.07 47.99 -42.15
CA GLY A 653 12.88 49.31 -42.78
C GLY A 653 11.54 49.49 -43.52
N LYS A 654 11.23 50.72 -43.92
CA LYS A 654 9.93 51.14 -44.50
C LYS A 654 9.48 50.37 -45.77
N ASP A 655 10.35 49.58 -46.39
CA ASP A 655 10.11 48.90 -47.68
C ASP A 655 9.71 47.41 -47.54
N SER A 656 9.72 46.84 -46.33
CA SER A 656 9.26 45.46 -46.08
C SER A 656 7.72 45.37 -46.08
N PRO A 657 7.13 44.25 -46.53
CA PRO A 657 5.70 44.03 -46.41
C PRO A 657 5.27 44.06 -44.94
N ALA A 658 4.17 44.76 -44.65
CA ALA A 658 3.68 44.89 -43.28
C ALA A 658 3.37 43.51 -42.70
N LEU A 659 3.97 43.19 -41.55
CA LEU A 659 3.65 41.99 -40.78
C LEU A 659 2.17 42.06 -40.36
N GLN A 660 1.42 40.97 -40.54
CA GLN A 660 -0.01 40.91 -40.23
C GLN A 660 -0.33 39.72 -39.33
N THR A 661 -1.38 39.86 -38.53
CA THR A 661 -2.03 38.73 -37.88
C THR A 661 -2.80 37.91 -38.93
N GLU A 662 -2.63 36.59 -39.02
CA GLU A 662 -3.32 35.78 -40.04
C GLU A 662 -4.83 35.69 -39.78
N ARG A 663 -5.20 35.28 -38.57
CA ARG A 663 -6.59 35.13 -38.13
C ARG A 663 -6.75 35.70 -36.72
N LEU A 664 -7.73 36.57 -36.55
CA LEU A 664 -8.06 37.17 -35.28
C LEU A 664 -9.51 36.94 -34.90
N GLU A 665 -9.75 36.43 -33.69
CA GLU A 665 -11.03 36.48 -33.00
C GLU A 665 -10.91 37.22 -31.67
N LEU A 666 -11.58 38.37 -31.57
CA LEU A 666 -11.80 39.11 -30.32
C LEU A 666 -13.29 39.01 -29.99
N ALA A 667 -13.65 38.14 -29.04
CA ALA A 667 -15.06 37.86 -28.78
C ALA A 667 -15.45 37.82 -27.30
N HIS A 668 -16.62 38.35 -26.96
CA HIS A 668 -17.19 38.22 -25.61
C HIS A 668 -16.32 38.80 -24.48
N ASN A 669 -15.40 39.73 -24.77
CA ASN A 669 -14.58 40.36 -23.74
C ASN A 669 -15.31 41.57 -23.13
N ARG A 670 -15.07 41.81 -21.83
CA ARG A 670 -15.53 43.01 -21.13
C ARG A 670 -14.31 43.83 -20.71
N VAL A 671 -14.25 45.07 -21.17
CA VAL A 671 -13.12 45.98 -20.92
C VAL A 671 -13.64 47.25 -20.27
N ARG A 672 -13.06 47.63 -19.13
CA ARG A 672 -13.28 48.94 -18.51
C ARG A 672 -12.00 49.75 -18.58
N VAL A 673 -12.06 50.89 -19.27
CA VAL A 673 -10.95 51.82 -19.43
C VAL A 673 -11.02 52.89 -18.35
N GLN A 674 -9.87 53.26 -17.80
CA GLN A 674 -9.73 54.34 -16.82
C GLN A 674 -8.58 55.25 -17.26
N LEU A 675 -8.84 56.57 -17.27
CA LEU A 675 -7.92 57.57 -17.81
C LEU A 675 -7.27 58.45 -16.75
N ALA A 676 -7.46 58.14 -15.47
CA ALA A 676 -6.81 58.85 -14.37
C ALA A 676 -5.28 58.88 -14.54
N GLY A 677 -4.70 60.08 -14.54
CA GLY A 677 -3.25 60.30 -14.56
C GLY A 677 -2.56 60.11 -15.92
N ILE A 678 -3.30 60.03 -17.02
CA ILE A 678 -2.73 59.92 -18.37
C ILE A 678 -2.48 61.31 -19.00
N GLU A 679 -1.43 61.43 -19.82
CA GLU A 679 -1.20 62.61 -20.64
C GLU A 679 -1.94 62.57 -22.00
N ARG A 680 -2.26 63.75 -22.56
CA ARG A 680 -3.01 63.88 -23.83
C ARG A 680 -2.37 63.14 -25.00
N HIS A 681 -1.04 63.00 -25.03
CA HIS A 681 -0.30 62.39 -26.12
C HIS A 681 -0.21 60.85 -26.05
N GLU A 682 -0.57 60.26 -24.91
CA GLU A 682 -0.50 58.81 -24.72
C GLU A 682 -1.61 58.06 -25.47
N SER A 683 -1.36 56.80 -25.79
CA SER A 683 -2.35 55.93 -26.41
C SER A 683 -3.38 55.45 -25.39
N ARG A 684 -4.65 55.39 -25.81
CA ARG A 684 -5.80 54.99 -24.99
C ARG A 684 -6.88 54.38 -25.87
N TYR A 685 -7.37 53.21 -25.48
CA TYR A 685 -8.42 52.49 -26.20
C TYR A 685 -8.91 51.30 -25.39
N GLY A 686 -10.16 50.88 -25.63
CA GLY A 686 -10.68 49.62 -25.11
C GLY A 686 -10.05 48.42 -25.83
N LEU A 687 -10.24 48.35 -27.14
CA LEU A 687 -9.68 47.31 -28.00
C LEU A 687 -8.84 47.94 -29.10
N PHE A 688 -7.68 47.36 -29.41
CA PHE A 688 -6.86 47.73 -30.56
C PHE A 688 -6.59 46.53 -31.45
N VAL A 689 -6.86 46.71 -32.75
CA VAL A 689 -6.53 45.75 -33.80
C VAL A 689 -5.59 46.43 -34.81
N GLY A 690 -4.36 45.95 -34.85
CA GLY A 690 -3.34 46.33 -35.81
C GLY A 690 -3.51 45.60 -37.15
N ASN A 691 -2.40 45.43 -37.89
CA ASN A 691 -2.40 44.75 -39.17
C ASN A 691 -2.95 43.32 -39.06
N VAL A 692 -3.92 42.95 -39.90
CA VAL A 692 -4.59 41.64 -39.83
C VAL A 692 -5.16 41.21 -41.19
N ALA A 693 -4.99 39.94 -41.56
CA ALA A 693 -5.51 39.39 -42.81
C ALA A 693 -7.00 39.04 -42.71
N SER A 694 -7.45 38.45 -41.60
CA SER A 694 -8.85 38.19 -41.31
C SER A 694 -9.20 38.44 -39.84
N ALA A 695 -10.17 39.30 -39.56
CA ALA A 695 -10.57 39.64 -38.18
C ALA A 695 -12.07 39.51 -37.92
N ARG A 696 -12.40 38.97 -36.74
CA ARG A 696 -13.74 38.96 -36.15
C ARG A 696 -13.69 39.61 -34.77
N VAL A 697 -14.28 40.79 -34.65
CA VAL A 697 -14.42 41.52 -33.39
C VAL A 697 -15.91 41.54 -33.04
N GLN A 698 -16.33 40.63 -32.15
CA GLN A 698 -17.75 40.40 -31.94
C GLN A 698 -18.17 40.32 -30.47
N ARG A 699 -19.33 40.90 -30.13
CA ARG A 699 -19.93 40.76 -28.78
C ARG A 699 -19.02 41.20 -27.64
N ASN A 700 -18.17 42.20 -27.86
CA ASN A 700 -17.36 42.78 -26.80
C ASN A 700 -18.09 43.97 -26.15
N GLU A 701 -17.83 44.17 -24.87
CA GLU A 701 -18.33 45.30 -24.09
C GLU A 701 -17.15 46.18 -23.68
N VAL A 702 -17.19 47.47 -24.02
CA VAL A 702 -16.19 48.46 -23.60
C VAL A 702 -16.90 49.54 -22.80
N HIS A 703 -16.39 49.83 -21.60
CA HIS A 703 -16.91 50.87 -20.71
C HIS A 703 -15.80 51.89 -20.43
N GLY A 704 -16.09 53.16 -20.66
CA GLY A 704 -15.27 54.30 -20.25
C GLY A 704 -16.10 55.29 -19.41
N ASP A 705 -15.41 56.28 -18.85
CA ASP A 705 -16.06 57.45 -18.27
C ASP A 705 -16.31 58.49 -19.38
N PRO A 706 -17.56 58.89 -19.64
CA PRO A 706 -17.89 59.77 -20.75
C PRO A 706 -17.29 61.18 -20.60
N GLU A 707 -17.15 61.70 -19.38
CA GLU A 707 -16.56 63.02 -19.15
C GLU A 707 -15.06 62.99 -19.40
N GLN A 708 -14.37 61.99 -18.84
CA GLN A 708 -12.93 61.80 -19.09
C GLN A 708 -12.65 61.51 -20.56
N ALA A 709 -13.48 60.69 -21.20
CA ALA A 709 -13.35 60.36 -22.62
C ALA A 709 -13.51 61.60 -23.51
N ALA A 710 -14.36 62.56 -23.14
CA ALA A 710 -14.52 63.80 -23.89
C ALA A 710 -13.28 64.70 -23.81
N GLU A 711 -12.61 64.75 -22.65
CA GLU A 711 -11.36 65.51 -22.48
C GLU A 711 -10.16 64.81 -23.12
N LEU A 712 -10.11 63.48 -22.98
CA LEU A 712 -9.06 62.60 -23.47
C LEU A 712 -9.68 61.59 -24.43
N PRO A 713 -9.79 61.91 -25.74
CA PRO A 713 -10.53 61.12 -26.71
C PRO A 713 -10.22 59.62 -26.62
N LEU A 714 -11.18 58.86 -26.09
CA LEU A 714 -11.11 57.42 -25.93
C LEU A 714 -11.77 56.71 -27.11
N HIS A 715 -11.07 55.77 -27.72
CA HIS A 715 -11.65 54.87 -28.71
C HIS A 715 -12.12 53.57 -28.04
N GLY A 716 -13.39 53.20 -28.23
CA GLY A 716 -13.90 51.91 -27.76
C GLY A 716 -13.17 50.77 -28.45
N ILE A 717 -13.22 50.75 -29.78
CA ILE A 717 -12.50 49.82 -30.65
C ILE A 717 -11.72 50.63 -31.68
N ARG A 718 -10.40 50.53 -31.67
CA ARG A 718 -9.51 51.14 -32.65
C ARG A 718 -8.94 50.07 -33.56
N ILE A 719 -9.20 50.18 -34.85
CA ILE A 719 -8.72 49.25 -35.87
C ILE A 719 -7.89 50.06 -36.85
N ALA A 720 -6.57 49.92 -36.82
CA ALA A 720 -5.66 50.73 -37.61
C ALA A 720 -4.50 49.91 -38.16
N GLY A 721 -4.28 49.95 -39.48
CA GLY A 721 -3.22 49.18 -40.12
C GLY A 721 -3.57 48.69 -41.53
N VAL A 722 -2.85 47.66 -41.97
CA VAL A 722 -3.06 46.95 -43.24
C VAL A 722 -4.01 45.79 -43.01
N PHE A 723 -5.07 45.71 -43.81
CA PHE A 723 -6.12 44.69 -43.64
C PHE A 723 -6.28 43.80 -44.88
N GLY A 724 -6.52 42.52 -44.64
CA GLY A 724 -6.84 41.55 -45.68
C GLY A 724 -8.33 41.55 -46.07
N PRO A 725 -8.80 40.47 -46.73
CA PRO A 725 -10.12 40.41 -47.34
C PRO A 725 -11.30 40.49 -46.38
N GLN A 726 -11.15 40.17 -45.09
CA GLN A 726 -12.28 40.06 -44.16
C GLN A 726 -12.01 40.80 -42.85
N VAL A 727 -12.88 41.76 -42.52
CA VAL A 727 -12.92 42.41 -41.19
C VAL A 727 -14.39 42.53 -40.80
N LEU A 728 -14.79 41.81 -39.74
CA LEU A 728 -16.16 41.82 -39.23
C LEU A 728 -16.15 42.41 -37.82
N VAL A 729 -16.85 43.51 -37.62
CA VAL A 729 -17.05 44.16 -36.32
C VAL A 729 -18.53 44.16 -36.01
N ARG A 730 -18.98 43.28 -35.12
CA ARG A 730 -20.43 43.11 -34.90
C ARG A 730 -20.87 42.87 -33.48
N ASP A 731 -22.11 43.22 -33.18
CA ASP A 731 -22.74 42.96 -31.88
C ASP A 731 -21.96 43.55 -30.68
N ASN A 732 -21.09 44.55 -30.87
CA ASN A 732 -20.30 45.14 -29.77
C ASN A 732 -21.08 46.27 -29.08
N ARG A 733 -20.91 46.41 -27.77
CA ARG A 733 -21.49 47.50 -26.96
C ARG A 733 -20.40 48.39 -26.41
N LEU A 734 -20.48 49.69 -26.69
CA LEU A 734 -19.46 50.67 -26.38
C LEU A 734 -20.09 51.82 -25.59
N GLN A 735 -19.73 51.93 -24.33
CA GLN A 735 -20.34 52.87 -23.39
C GLN A 735 -19.30 53.88 -22.89
N GLY A 736 -19.66 55.16 -22.90
CA GLY A 736 -18.82 56.22 -22.30
C GLY A 736 -17.48 56.41 -22.99
N THR A 737 -17.44 56.28 -24.32
CA THR A 737 -16.24 56.53 -25.14
C THR A 737 -16.44 57.76 -26.03
N ALA A 738 -15.36 58.38 -26.51
CA ALA A 738 -15.47 59.51 -27.44
C ALA A 738 -15.76 59.06 -28.87
N ILE A 739 -15.11 57.97 -29.28
CA ILE A 739 -15.39 57.29 -30.54
C ILE A 739 -15.71 55.84 -30.20
N GLY A 740 -16.82 55.31 -30.70
CA GLY A 740 -17.13 53.89 -30.57
C GLY A 740 -16.08 53.06 -31.31
N ILE A 741 -16.15 53.06 -32.64
CA ILE A 741 -15.29 52.29 -33.54
C ILE A 741 -14.53 53.27 -34.43
N ARG A 742 -13.21 53.31 -34.30
CA ARG A 742 -12.32 54.06 -35.18
C ARG A 742 -11.65 53.11 -36.16
N PHE A 743 -11.99 53.18 -37.44
CA PHE A 743 -11.43 52.33 -38.49
C PHE A 743 -10.53 53.14 -39.44
N GLN A 744 -9.23 52.83 -39.45
CA GLN A 744 -8.18 53.57 -40.14
C GLN A 744 -7.27 52.64 -40.98
N PRO A 745 -7.72 52.16 -42.15
CA PRO A 745 -6.86 51.44 -43.07
C PRO A 745 -5.72 52.30 -43.63
N SER A 746 -4.50 51.77 -43.64
CA SER A 746 -3.34 52.43 -44.26
C SER A 746 -3.19 52.04 -45.74
N SER A 747 -3.42 50.77 -46.08
CA SER A 747 -3.43 50.24 -47.45
C SER A 747 -4.39 49.05 -47.58
N TYR A 748 -4.67 48.61 -48.82
CA TYR A 748 -5.40 47.38 -49.11
C TYR A 748 -4.63 46.56 -50.15
N ALA A 749 -4.58 45.25 -49.97
CA ALA A 749 -3.88 44.35 -50.90
C ALA A 749 -4.79 43.75 -51.99
N HIS A 750 -6.13 43.83 -51.84
CA HIS A 750 -7.08 43.05 -52.66
C HIS A 750 -8.20 43.89 -53.31
N GLU A 751 -8.61 43.50 -54.53
CA GLU A 751 -9.65 44.20 -55.30
C GLU A 751 -11.06 44.09 -54.67
N GLN A 752 -11.34 43.00 -53.94
CA GLN A 752 -12.59 42.78 -53.22
C GLN A 752 -12.32 42.58 -51.72
N THR A 753 -13.09 43.28 -50.89
CA THR A 753 -13.01 43.22 -49.42
C THR A 753 -14.41 43.07 -48.82
N LEU A 754 -14.55 42.24 -47.79
CA LEU A 754 -15.72 42.14 -46.93
C LEU A 754 -15.40 42.79 -45.59
N TRP A 755 -15.55 44.11 -45.52
CA TRP A 755 -15.41 44.88 -44.29
C TRP A 755 -16.81 45.30 -43.83
N VAL A 756 -17.24 44.76 -42.69
CA VAL A 756 -18.62 44.91 -42.19
C VAL A 756 -18.58 45.43 -40.76
N MET A 757 -19.37 46.47 -40.50
CA MET A 757 -19.70 46.93 -39.16
C MET A 757 -21.21 46.81 -38.98
N GLU A 758 -21.65 45.86 -38.17
CA GLU A 758 -23.06 45.46 -38.08
C GLU A 758 -23.53 45.32 -36.63
N ALA A 759 -24.73 45.81 -36.31
CA ALA A 759 -25.37 45.58 -35.00
C ALA A 759 -24.54 46.06 -33.79
N ASN A 760 -23.69 47.08 -33.96
CA ASN A 760 -22.95 47.66 -32.83
C ASN A 760 -23.79 48.75 -32.14
N VAL A 761 -23.64 48.88 -30.83
CA VAL A 761 -24.36 49.86 -30.00
C VAL A 761 -23.37 50.79 -29.31
N GLY A 762 -23.55 52.09 -29.48
CA GLY A 762 -22.87 53.14 -28.72
C GLY A 762 -23.83 53.76 -27.71
N GLU A 763 -23.39 53.99 -26.47
CA GLU A 763 -24.21 54.59 -25.40
C GLU A 763 -23.38 55.65 -24.66
N GLY A 764 -23.94 56.85 -24.45
CA GLY A 764 -23.23 57.94 -23.78
C GLY A 764 -21.93 58.36 -24.48
N LEU A 765 -21.91 58.45 -25.81
CA LEU A 765 -20.73 58.85 -26.57
C LEU A 765 -20.51 60.37 -26.49
N LEU A 766 -19.45 60.83 -25.80
CA LEU A 766 -19.14 62.25 -25.63
C LEU A 766 -17.75 62.58 -26.21
N GLY A 767 -17.69 63.55 -27.12
CA GLY A 767 -16.45 64.06 -27.71
C GLY A 767 -16.53 65.56 -27.99
N GLN A 768 -15.40 66.26 -27.88
CA GLN A 768 -15.27 67.63 -28.40
C GLN A 768 -15.23 67.60 -29.94
N GLU A 769 -15.87 68.60 -30.57
CA GLU A 769 -16.25 68.57 -31.99
C GLU A 769 -15.26 67.88 -32.94
N PRO A 770 -15.74 66.97 -33.81
CA PRO A 770 -17.16 66.59 -33.97
C PRO A 770 -17.68 65.78 -32.77
N ARG A 771 -19.00 65.89 -32.49
CA ARG A 771 -19.70 65.13 -31.44
C ARG A 771 -19.29 63.65 -31.48
N GLY A 772 -19.30 62.99 -30.31
CA GLY A 772 -18.92 61.57 -30.23
C GLY A 772 -19.69 60.73 -31.24
N ASN A 773 -18.99 59.89 -31.99
CA ASN A 773 -19.54 59.09 -33.09
C ASN A 773 -19.31 57.61 -32.81
N LEU A 774 -20.31 56.76 -33.09
CA LEU A 774 -20.18 55.32 -32.95
C LEU A 774 -19.22 54.74 -33.98
N ILE A 775 -19.18 55.29 -35.21
CA ILE A 775 -18.28 54.79 -36.26
C ILE A 775 -17.60 55.97 -36.95
N VAL A 776 -16.26 55.96 -36.97
CA VAL A 776 -15.44 56.95 -37.69
C VAL A 776 -14.51 56.23 -38.66
N ILE A 777 -14.76 56.43 -39.95
CA ILE A 777 -14.00 55.88 -41.08
C ILE A 777 -13.43 57.06 -41.88
N ASP A 778 -12.18 56.95 -42.34
CA ASP A 778 -11.62 57.99 -43.23
C ASP A 778 -12.39 58.00 -44.56
N GLU A 779 -12.72 59.18 -45.10
CA GLU A 779 -13.57 59.36 -46.29
C GLU A 779 -13.13 58.50 -47.49
N LYS A 780 -11.81 58.34 -47.69
CA LYS A 780 -11.23 57.52 -48.75
C LYS A 780 -11.67 56.05 -48.72
N TRP A 781 -12.05 55.52 -47.56
CA TRP A 781 -12.40 54.11 -47.36
C TRP A 781 -13.90 53.88 -47.17
N PHE A 782 -14.69 54.94 -46.96
CA PHE A 782 -16.09 54.84 -46.58
C PHE A 782 -16.92 53.94 -47.52
N LYS A 783 -16.72 54.06 -48.84
CA LYS A 783 -17.43 53.27 -49.86
C LYS A 783 -17.12 51.76 -49.86
N ARG A 784 -16.08 51.33 -49.13
CA ARG A 784 -15.66 49.92 -49.05
C ARG A 784 -16.15 49.20 -47.79
N VAL A 785 -16.76 49.94 -46.86
CA VAL A 785 -17.25 49.39 -45.59
C VAL A 785 -18.77 49.26 -45.65
N ILE A 786 -19.29 48.09 -45.29
CA ILE A 786 -20.71 47.83 -45.17
C ILE A 786 -21.14 48.18 -43.74
N LEU A 787 -22.07 49.13 -43.61
CA LEU A 787 -22.65 49.55 -42.33
C LEU A 787 -24.10 49.07 -42.26
N ARG A 788 -24.47 48.34 -41.20
CA ARG A 788 -25.83 47.81 -40.99
C ARG A 788 -26.23 47.87 -39.52
N ASP A 789 -27.46 48.29 -39.22
CA ASP A 789 -28.08 48.16 -37.89
C ASP A 789 -27.23 48.67 -36.71
N ASN A 790 -26.34 49.65 -36.92
CA ASN A 790 -25.56 50.26 -35.85
C ASN A 790 -26.39 51.37 -35.19
N VAL A 791 -26.43 51.41 -33.86
CA VAL A 791 -27.33 52.29 -33.09
C VAL A 791 -26.54 53.13 -32.10
N GLU A 792 -26.67 54.45 -32.22
CA GLU A 792 -26.23 55.40 -31.21
C GLU A 792 -27.39 55.70 -30.25
N LEU A 793 -27.16 55.42 -28.97
CA LEU A 793 -28.03 55.76 -27.85
C LEU A 793 -27.42 56.95 -27.09
N PRO A 794 -28.27 57.82 -26.51
CA PRO A 794 -27.82 58.99 -25.76
C PRO A 794 -26.92 58.66 -24.57
#